data_AF-A0A9X8CN37-F1
#
_entry.id   AF-A0A9X8CN37-F1
#
_cell.length_a   1.000
_cell.length_b   1.000
_cell.length_c   1.000
_cell.angle_alpha   90.00
_cell.angle_beta   90.00
_cell.angle_gamma   90.00
#
_symmetry.space_group_name_H-M   'P 1'
#
loop_
_entity.id
_entity.type
_entity.pdbx_description
1 polymer ?
#
loop_
_entity_poly.entity_id
_entity_poly.type
_entity_poly.pdbx_seq_one_letter_code
_entity_poly.pdbx_strand_id
1 'polypeptide(L)'
;MTIRDPGARPDFDDARSLDESLPELRRQVDDAPTDPGCYLWKDARGQVVYVGKAKNLRARLRQYVTLQDDRDKIPLMMQVVRSFDYIVVGSEHEALVLERNLIAQYHPYFNVDFKDDKSYPYIAITESDVFPAIKYTREHHRKGTRYFGPYTDAHAARDTIDTLRKVVPICTATCAEWKRCRRELERRPDEAAVANLALARTGRPCFDYHMGKGPGVCVGAIDTVEYAKHVRQVEDFLAGRRSHVVSAVEEQMREAAADLDFERAGRLKARLESLNALDDRQQVMFSSDVSLDLIGFYREETISAACVFVVREGRTVRTVEFILDKGADVGEVELQGGFLKRYYDETADIPSEVDVDVDLPDAELLSEWLAEKRGRACHIHHPQRGEKRHLLDMAVANARHALMRYMVRTGYADDRTNQALLQLESALALDAPPMRIECFDISTLHGHFTVASMVVFTNGRPDKSQYRRFKIQTPLTEANDFVSMSEVLARRYAPERMADERFGSRPDLLVVDGGKPQLTAAMEQLSSLGLDIPVCGLAKSDEEVFVPWDETPVVLPSGSASLYLIKQVRDESHRFAITFHRELRDKAMTVSVLDDVPGVGPKRKRAIMRRFGSLKRLRAASVEDIAQVPGVPAEVAQAVYDALRAWDEEAQTVAEKAR
;
A
#
# COMPACT_ATOMS: atom_id res chain seq x y z
N MET A 1 -6.33 8.24 32.63
CA MET A 1 -6.84 7.85 31.30
C MET A 1 -5.69 7.18 30.58
N THR A 2 -5.70 5.85 30.58
CA THR A 2 -4.67 5.01 29.97
C THR A 2 -4.70 5.25 28.46
N ILE A 3 -3.54 5.58 27.87
CA ILE A 3 -3.36 5.69 26.43
C ILE A 3 -3.72 4.31 25.85
N ARG A 4 -4.83 4.23 25.12
CA ARG A 4 -5.25 2.99 24.42
C ARG A 4 -4.27 2.74 23.28
N ASP A 5 -3.90 1.48 23.11
CA ASP A 5 -3.00 1.00 22.05
C ASP A 5 -3.57 1.37 20.66
N PRO A 6 -2.84 2.13 19.81
CA PRO A 6 -3.33 2.64 18.51
C PRO A 6 -3.73 1.57 17.49
N GLY A 7 -3.61 0.29 17.82
CA GLY A 7 -4.01 -0.83 16.96
C GLY A 7 -4.61 -2.00 17.72
N ALA A 8 -5.23 -1.76 18.88
CA ALA A 8 -5.86 -2.81 19.67
C ALA A 8 -6.80 -3.64 18.80
N ARG A 9 -6.43 -4.91 18.59
CA ARG A 9 -7.19 -5.82 17.75
C ARG A 9 -8.59 -5.99 18.32
N PRO A 10 -9.63 -5.97 17.48
CA PRO A 10 -10.97 -6.36 17.89
C PRO A 10 -10.93 -7.76 18.52
N ASP A 11 -11.84 -8.02 19.45
CA ASP A 11 -12.02 -9.35 20.02
C ASP A 11 -12.62 -10.28 18.95
N PHE A 12 -11.77 -11.14 18.37
CA PHE A 12 -12.20 -12.15 17.40
C PHE A 12 -12.60 -13.48 18.08
N ASP A 13 -12.33 -13.65 19.38
CA ASP A 13 -12.59 -14.89 20.11
C ASP A 13 -14.08 -15.02 20.51
N ASP A 14 -14.79 -13.90 20.65
CA ASP A 14 -16.24 -13.86 20.90
C ASP A 14 -17.06 -13.70 19.60
N ALA A 15 -16.53 -14.21 18.47
CA ALA A 15 -17.23 -14.24 17.20
C ALA A 15 -18.37 -15.27 17.23
N ARG A 16 -19.60 -14.82 17.52
CA ARG A 16 -20.81 -15.63 17.26
C ARG A 16 -21.08 -15.71 15.76
N SER A 17 -21.79 -16.74 15.32
CA SER A 17 -22.27 -16.85 13.95
C SER A 17 -23.04 -15.58 13.55
N LEU A 18 -22.75 -15.05 12.36
CA LEU A 18 -23.41 -13.87 11.77
C LEU A 18 -24.94 -13.88 11.93
N ASP A 19 -25.55 -15.07 11.97
CA ASP A 19 -27.00 -15.27 12.10
C ASP A 19 -27.64 -14.79 13.41
N GLU A 20 -26.89 -14.67 14.52
CA GLU A 20 -27.51 -14.29 15.82
C GLU A 20 -27.58 -12.77 16.05
N SER A 21 -26.63 -11.97 15.54
CA SER A 21 -26.51 -10.53 15.84
C SER A 21 -27.08 -9.61 14.76
N LEU A 22 -27.10 -10.07 13.50
CA LEU A 22 -27.62 -9.31 12.35
C LEU A 22 -29.10 -8.92 12.46
N PRO A 23 -30.03 -9.76 12.98
CA PRO A 23 -31.46 -9.40 13.04
C PRO A 23 -31.76 -8.19 13.93
N GLU A 24 -31.05 -8.06 15.05
CA GLU A 24 -31.23 -6.96 16.00
C GLU A 24 -30.64 -5.65 15.46
N LEU A 25 -29.44 -5.71 14.87
CA LEU A 25 -28.84 -4.57 14.18
C LEU A 25 -29.70 -4.08 13.02
N ARG A 26 -30.30 -4.99 12.23
CA ARG A 26 -31.21 -4.63 11.13
C ARG A 26 -32.40 -3.81 11.62
N ARG A 27 -33.02 -4.19 12.74
CA ARG A 27 -34.12 -3.39 13.33
C ARG A 27 -33.65 -2.01 13.77
N GLN A 28 -32.52 -1.93 14.48
CA GLN A 28 -32.00 -0.65 14.97
C GLN A 28 -31.59 0.30 13.82
N VAL A 29 -31.10 -0.24 12.71
CA VAL A 29 -30.73 0.54 11.52
C VAL A 29 -31.96 1.17 10.86
N ASP A 30 -33.14 0.55 10.93
CA ASP A 30 -34.37 1.12 10.36
C ASP A 30 -34.79 2.42 11.06
N ASP A 31 -34.44 2.57 12.34
CA ASP A 31 -34.70 3.76 13.17
C ASP A 31 -33.62 4.86 12.99
N ALA A 32 -32.51 4.59 12.30
CA ALA A 32 -31.46 5.56 12.08
C ALA A 32 -31.96 6.75 11.22
N PRO A 33 -31.45 7.98 11.42
CA PRO A 33 -31.85 9.14 10.63
C PRO A 33 -31.42 9.02 9.16
N THR A 34 -32.12 9.75 8.27
CA THR A 34 -31.75 9.84 6.84
C THR A 34 -30.82 11.01 6.53
N ASP A 35 -30.56 11.85 7.53
CA ASP A 35 -29.68 13.02 7.45
C ASP A 35 -28.20 12.61 7.27
N PRO A 36 -27.35 13.52 6.76
CA PRO A 36 -25.92 13.29 6.67
C PRO A 36 -25.28 13.21 8.05
N GLY A 37 -24.21 12.43 8.16
CA GLY A 37 -23.53 12.23 9.43
C GLY A 37 -22.42 11.20 9.41
N CYS A 38 -21.88 10.95 10.59
CA CYS A 38 -20.89 9.89 10.83
C CYS A 38 -21.52 8.74 11.59
N TYR A 39 -21.09 7.52 11.30
CA TYR A 39 -21.44 6.32 12.04
C TYR A 39 -20.18 5.65 12.58
N LEU A 40 -20.33 5.00 13.74
CA LEU A 40 -19.26 4.32 14.46
C LEU A 40 -19.70 2.89 14.73
N TRP A 41 -19.01 1.93 14.14
CA TRP A 41 -19.22 0.51 14.42
C TRP A 41 -18.40 0.10 15.65
N LYS A 42 -18.99 -0.70 16.54
CA LYS A 42 -18.37 -1.12 17.80
C LYS A 42 -18.42 -2.63 18.01
N ASP A 43 -17.40 -3.16 18.68
CA ASP A 43 -17.34 -4.57 19.10
C ASP A 43 -18.16 -4.84 20.39
N ALA A 44 -18.09 -6.08 20.90
CA ALA A 44 -18.75 -6.52 22.13
C ALA A 44 -18.31 -5.75 23.39
N ARG A 45 -17.09 -5.21 23.38
CA ARG A 45 -16.50 -4.45 24.49
C ARG A 45 -16.81 -2.95 24.37
N GLY A 46 -17.55 -2.54 23.33
CA GLY A 46 -17.89 -1.15 23.04
C GLY A 46 -16.72 -0.35 22.44
N GLN A 47 -15.67 -1.01 21.96
CA GLN A 47 -14.55 -0.36 21.27
C GLN A 47 -14.95 -0.04 19.83
N VAL A 48 -14.63 1.18 19.38
CA VAL A 48 -14.89 1.62 18.00
C VAL A 48 -13.93 0.89 17.06
N VAL A 49 -14.47 0.07 16.16
CA VAL A 49 -13.70 -0.72 15.20
C VAL A 49 -13.67 -0.08 13.82
N TYR A 50 -14.66 0.74 13.48
CA TYR A 50 -14.71 1.50 12.24
C TYR A 50 -15.50 2.80 12.40
N VAL A 51 -15.05 3.84 11.71
CA VAL A 51 -15.76 5.10 11.55
C VAL A 51 -15.94 5.36 10.06
N GLY A 52 -17.15 5.78 9.67
CA GLY A 52 -17.43 6.22 8.31
C GLY A 52 -18.41 7.38 8.24
N LYS A 53 -18.38 8.12 7.13
CA LYS A 53 -19.38 9.16 6.79
C LYS A 53 -20.47 8.64 5.84
N ALA A 54 -21.63 9.29 5.86
CA ALA A 54 -22.74 9.02 4.96
C ALA A 54 -23.50 10.31 4.61
N LYS A 55 -23.95 10.43 3.35
CA LYS A 55 -24.97 11.43 2.96
C LYS A 55 -26.35 11.09 3.53
N ASN A 56 -26.62 9.79 3.67
CA ASN A 56 -27.84 9.25 4.26
C ASN A 56 -27.45 8.11 5.20
N LEU A 57 -27.48 8.37 6.51
CA LEU A 57 -27.05 7.43 7.54
C LEU A 57 -27.81 6.10 7.46
N ARG A 58 -29.15 6.13 7.41
CA ARG A 58 -29.99 4.94 7.31
C ARG A 58 -29.64 4.07 6.10
N ALA A 59 -29.61 4.68 4.91
CA ALA A 59 -29.32 3.94 3.68
C ALA A 59 -27.93 3.31 3.73
N ARG A 60 -26.94 4.05 4.26
CA ARG A 60 -25.57 3.56 4.36
C ARG A 60 -25.44 2.43 5.38
N LEU A 61 -25.94 2.60 6.59
CA LEU A 61 -25.96 1.56 7.63
C LEU A 61 -26.69 0.30 7.15
N ARG A 62 -27.77 0.47 6.38
CA ARG A 62 -28.53 -0.66 5.81
C ARG A 62 -27.66 -1.51 4.88
N GLN A 63 -26.82 -0.90 4.04
CA GLN A 63 -25.90 -1.64 3.14
C GLN A 63 -24.94 -2.57 3.88
N TYR A 64 -24.47 -2.16 5.07
CA TYR A 64 -23.61 -3.00 5.91
C TYR A 64 -24.36 -4.23 6.44
N VAL A 65 -25.56 -4.05 6.99
CA VAL A 65 -26.35 -5.15 7.60
C VAL A 65 -27.06 -6.03 6.56
N THR A 66 -27.19 -5.57 5.31
CA THR A 66 -27.66 -6.38 4.18
C THR A 66 -26.52 -7.05 3.41
N LEU A 67 -25.26 -6.80 3.78
CA LEU A 67 -24.06 -7.31 3.10
C LEU A 67 -24.04 -7.00 1.59
N GLN A 68 -24.57 -5.83 1.22
CA GLN A 68 -24.62 -5.35 -0.17
C GLN A 68 -23.46 -4.39 -0.49
N ASP A 69 -22.44 -4.33 0.36
CA ASP A 69 -21.24 -3.53 0.13
C ASP A 69 -20.13 -4.43 -0.40
N ASP A 70 -19.68 -4.14 -1.62
CA ASP A 70 -18.73 -4.96 -2.39
C ASP A 70 -17.28 -4.89 -1.84
N ARG A 71 -17.04 -4.15 -0.75
CA ARG A 71 -15.72 -4.05 -0.14
C ARG A 71 -15.42 -5.28 0.72
N ASP A 72 -14.35 -6.00 0.37
CA ASP A 72 -13.91 -7.27 1.00
C ASP A 72 -13.86 -7.26 2.53
N LYS A 73 -13.56 -6.12 3.16
CA LYS A 73 -13.45 -6.01 4.63
C LYS A 73 -14.77 -5.93 5.39
N ILE A 74 -15.88 -5.63 4.70
CA ILE A 74 -17.16 -5.34 5.36
C ILE A 74 -17.82 -6.59 5.94
N PRO A 75 -17.91 -7.70 5.21
CA PRO A 75 -18.39 -8.96 5.79
C PRO A 75 -17.63 -9.32 7.07
N LEU A 76 -16.30 -9.16 7.09
CA LEU A 76 -15.45 -9.43 8.25
C LEU A 76 -15.72 -8.47 9.42
N MET A 77 -15.75 -7.16 9.14
CA MET A 77 -16.05 -6.17 10.17
C MET A 77 -17.39 -6.48 10.85
N MET A 78 -18.40 -6.84 10.04
CA MET A 78 -19.74 -7.18 10.54
C MET A 78 -19.77 -8.46 11.39
N GLN A 79 -18.79 -9.36 11.31
CA GLN A 79 -18.66 -10.51 12.22
C GLN A 79 -18.31 -10.08 13.66
N VAL A 80 -17.57 -8.99 13.81
CA VAL A 80 -17.12 -8.51 15.13
C VAL A 80 -18.05 -7.44 15.71
N VAL A 81 -18.77 -6.72 14.84
CA VAL A 81 -19.71 -5.67 15.25
C VAL A 81 -20.82 -6.22 16.15
N ARG A 82 -21.12 -5.48 17.23
CA ARG A 82 -22.24 -5.74 18.13
C ARG A 82 -23.17 -4.55 18.29
N SER A 83 -22.68 -3.34 18.08
CA SER A 83 -23.49 -2.12 18.19
C SER A 83 -22.96 -1.03 17.27
N PHE A 84 -23.75 0.02 17.06
CA PHE A 84 -23.33 1.21 16.35
C PHE A 84 -23.84 2.48 17.02
N ASP A 85 -23.08 3.56 16.86
CA ASP A 85 -23.52 4.92 17.15
C ASP A 85 -23.56 5.74 15.87
N TYR A 86 -24.28 6.86 15.89
CA TYR A 86 -24.23 7.85 14.83
C TYR A 86 -24.27 9.28 15.38
N ILE A 87 -23.74 10.21 14.60
CA ILE A 87 -23.77 11.64 14.85
C ILE A 87 -24.28 12.32 13.59
N VAL A 88 -25.44 12.99 13.69
CA VAL A 88 -26.04 13.77 12.60
C VAL A 88 -25.37 15.14 12.52
N VAL A 89 -25.14 15.62 11.31
CA VAL A 89 -24.56 16.93 11.03
C VAL A 89 -25.40 17.68 9.99
N GLY A 90 -25.16 18.98 9.81
CA GLY A 90 -25.94 19.82 8.90
C GLY A 90 -25.55 19.68 7.43
N SER A 91 -24.35 19.16 7.12
CA SER A 91 -23.84 19.02 5.75
C SER A 91 -22.91 17.84 5.56
N GLU A 92 -22.74 17.41 4.31
CA GLU A 92 -21.78 16.36 3.97
C GLU A 92 -20.32 16.79 4.26
N HIS A 93 -20.02 18.08 4.13
CA HIS A 93 -18.72 18.65 4.49
C HIS A 93 -18.44 18.50 5.99
N GLU A 94 -19.41 18.85 6.84
CA GLU A 94 -19.30 18.64 8.29
C GLU A 94 -19.10 17.15 8.62
N ALA A 95 -19.74 16.24 7.88
CA ALA A 95 -19.59 14.79 8.08
C ALA A 95 -18.16 14.34 7.74
N LEU A 96 -17.54 14.91 6.70
CA LEU A 96 -16.15 14.62 6.36
C LEU A 96 -15.18 15.10 7.45
N VAL A 97 -15.38 16.31 7.95
CA VAL A 97 -14.54 16.87 9.02
C VAL A 97 -14.70 16.09 10.33
N LEU A 98 -15.94 15.69 10.65
CA LEU A 98 -16.24 14.90 11.83
C LEU A 98 -15.67 13.49 11.74
N GLU A 99 -15.82 12.80 10.61
CA GLU A 99 -15.26 11.47 10.37
C GLU A 99 -13.76 11.45 10.63
N ARG A 100 -13.04 12.43 10.06
CA ARG A 100 -11.60 12.61 10.29
C ARG A 100 -11.29 12.75 11.79
N ASN A 101 -12.01 13.61 12.51
CA ASN A 101 -11.79 13.83 13.94
C ASN A 101 -12.03 12.55 14.76
N LEU A 102 -13.06 11.78 14.41
CA LEU A 102 -13.40 10.53 15.08
C LEU A 102 -12.35 9.45 14.80
N ILE A 103 -11.85 9.35 13.57
CA ILE A 103 -10.75 8.41 13.23
C ILE A 103 -9.49 8.78 14.03
N ALA A 104 -9.11 10.06 14.07
CA ALA A 104 -7.96 10.52 14.85
C ALA A 104 -8.15 10.35 16.37
N GLN A 105 -9.39 10.36 16.87
CA GLN A 105 -9.67 10.14 18.28
C GLN A 105 -9.64 8.66 18.67
N TYR A 106 -10.20 7.79 17.83
CA TYR A 106 -10.44 6.38 18.16
C TYR A 106 -9.41 5.41 17.60
N HIS A 107 -8.65 5.79 16.57
CA HIS A 107 -7.77 4.91 15.80
C HIS A 107 -8.41 3.55 15.49
N PRO A 108 -9.57 3.52 14.80
CA PRO A 108 -10.34 2.29 14.64
C PRO A 108 -9.60 1.28 13.75
N TYR A 109 -9.63 0.01 14.14
CA TYR A 109 -8.85 -1.06 13.50
C TYR A 109 -9.09 -1.20 11.99
N PHE A 110 -10.32 -0.99 11.49
CA PHE A 110 -10.67 -1.16 10.08
C PHE A 110 -10.51 0.12 9.23
N ASN A 111 -10.14 1.25 9.84
CA ASN A 111 -9.75 2.45 9.10
C ASN A 111 -8.25 2.39 8.73
N VAL A 112 -7.86 3.13 7.71
CA VAL A 112 -6.45 3.23 7.28
C VAL A 112 -5.70 4.14 8.23
N ASP A 113 -4.53 3.70 8.72
CA ASP A 113 -3.66 4.49 9.58
C ASP A 113 -2.19 4.47 9.09
N PHE A 114 -1.38 5.39 9.61
CA PHE A 114 0.07 5.37 9.43
C PHE A 114 0.67 4.25 10.30
N LYS A 115 1.46 3.37 9.69
CA LYS A 115 2.10 2.24 10.42
C LYS A 115 3.21 2.73 11.35
N ASP A 116 3.96 3.71 10.86
CA ASP A 116 4.95 4.42 11.64
C ASP A 116 4.31 5.73 12.11
N ASP A 117 4.03 5.86 13.42
CA ASP A 117 3.88 7.16 14.08
C ASP A 117 5.25 7.85 14.23
N LYS A 118 6.12 7.69 13.22
CA LYS A 118 7.30 8.51 13.06
C LYS A 118 6.76 9.90 12.85
N SER A 119 6.73 10.67 13.92
CA SER A 119 6.28 12.04 13.87
C SER A 119 7.17 12.75 12.86
N TYR A 120 6.61 12.99 11.68
CA TYR A 120 7.37 13.45 10.54
C TYR A 120 7.97 14.82 10.89
N PRO A 121 9.18 15.13 10.43
CA PRO A 121 9.75 16.43 10.67
C PRO A 121 8.97 17.48 9.87
N TYR A 122 8.45 18.47 10.59
CA TYR A 122 7.83 19.66 10.04
C TYR A 122 8.70 20.89 10.34
N ILE A 123 8.62 21.89 9.47
CA ILE A 123 9.08 23.25 9.76
C ILE A 123 7.88 24.03 10.29
N ALA A 124 8.04 24.61 11.46
CA ALA A 124 6.99 25.35 12.16
C ALA A 124 7.37 26.82 12.30
N ILE A 125 6.40 27.71 12.09
CA ILE A 125 6.48 29.15 12.33
C ILE A 125 5.50 29.52 13.45
N THR A 126 6.01 30.11 14.54
CA THR A 126 5.22 30.42 15.73
C THR A 126 4.42 31.73 15.60
N GLU A 127 3.41 31.75 14.73
CA GLU A 127 2.60 32.95 14.41
C GLU A 127 1.92 33.62 15.62
N SER A 128 1.70 32.88 16.72
CA SER A 128 1.16 33.43 17.97
C SER A 128 2.14 34.32 18.75
N ASP A 129 3.45 34.29 18.43
CA ASP A 129 4.45 35.15 19.04
C ASP A 129 4.50 36.52 18.35
N VAL A 130 4.76 37.59 19.12
CA VAL A 130 4.94 38.96 18.56
C VAL A 130 6.01 39.00 17.47
N PHE A 131 7.07 38.20 17.64
CA PHE A 131 8.07 37.93 16.61
C PHE A 131 8.06 36.43 16.31
N PRO A 132 7.29 35.97 15.31
CA PRO A 132 7.21 34.56 14.92
C PRO A 132 8.59 33.97 14.64
N ALA A 133 8.87 32.78 15.15
CA ALA A 133 10.16 32.13 14.96
C ALA A 133 10.04 30.80 14.22
N ILE A 134 11.06 30.50 13.43
CA ILE A 134 11.18 29.24 12.70
C ILE A 134 11.79 28.15 13.60
N LYS A 135 11.29 26.93 13.49
CA LYS A 135 11.91 25.73 14.07
C LYS A 135 11.57 24.50 13.26
N TYR A 136 12.42 23.48 13.31
CA TYR A 136 11.97 22.13 12.97
C TYR A 136 11.28 21.52 14.19
N THR A 137 10.29 20.67 13.98
CA THR A 137 9.60 19.95 15.06
C THR A 137 9.05 18.62 14.58
N ARG A 138 8.89 17.71 15.52
CA ARG A 138 8.21 16.42 15.38
C ARG A 138 7.01 16.32 16.33
N GLU A 139 6.75 17.39 17.08
CA GLU A 139 5.67 17.41 18.06
C GLU A 139 4.33 17.61 17.37
N HIS A 140 3.26 17.14 18.00
CA HIS A 140 1.89 17.39 17.55
C HIS A 140 1.64 18.87 17.28
N HIS A 141 0.82 19.13 16.26
CA HIS A 141 0.52 20.47 15.82
C HIS A 141 -0.27 21.24 16.88
N ARG A 142 0.19 22.46 17.17
CA ARG A 142 -0.39 23.35 18.17
C ARG A 142 -1.09 24.51 17.47
N LYS A 143 -2.22 24.94 18.03
CA LYS A 143 -2.91 26.16 17.56
C LYS A 143 -1.97 27.37 17.68
N GLY A 144 -2.07 28.30 16.73
CA GLY A 144 -1.20 29.50 16.69
C GLY A 144 0.23 29.21 16.23
N THR A 145 0.47 28.07 15.58
CA THR A 145 1.72 27.75 14.89
C THR A 145 1.35 27.19 13.53
N ARG A 146 2.05 27.63 12.49
CA ARG A 146 1.86 27.15 11.13
C ARG A 146 2.92 26.14 10.77
N TYR A 147 2.50 25.04 10.14
CA TYR A 147 3.35 23.88 9.87
C TYR A 147 3.49 23.66 8.36
N PHE A 148 4.73 23.54 7.92
CA PHE A 148 5.15 23.26 6.55
C PHE A 148 5.88 21.93 6.54
N GLY A 149 5.48 21.03 5.65
CA GLY A 149 5.98 19.66 5.67
C GLY A 149 4.93 18.69 5.16
N PRO A 150 5.07 17.40 5.49
CA PRO A 150 6.22 16.79 6.16
C PRO A 150 7.50 16.75 5.29
N TYR A 151 8.66 16.58 5.92
CA TYR A 151 9.97 16.38 5.27
C TYR A 151 10.42 14.92 5.37
N THR A 152 11.29 14.47 4.45
CA THR A 152 11.82 13.08 4.43
C THR A 152 12.47 12.69 5.75
N ASP A 153 13.24 13.62 6.32
CA ASP A 153 13.99 13.43 7.54
C ASP A 153 14.32 14.79 8.18
N ALA A 154 14.90 14.73 9.39
CA ALA A 154 15.22 15.93 10.14
C ALA A 154 16.40 16.71 9.55
N HIS A 155 17.26 16.08 8.76
CA HIS A 155 18.36 16.75 8.07
C HIS A 155 17.82 17.62 6.94
N ALA A 156 16.93 17.08 6.09
CA ALA A 156 16.28 17.82 5.02
C ALA A 156 15.51 19.06 5.54
N ALA A 157 14.78 18.92 6.65
CA ALA A 157 14.10 20.05 7.28
C ALA A 157 15.08 21.11 7.81
N ARG A 158 16.17 20.70 8.49
CA ARG A 158 17.18 21.63 9.02
C ARG A 158 17.96 22.33 7.90
N ASP A 159 18.32 21.61 6.86
CA ASP A 159 19.03 22.17 5.70
C ASP A 159 18.17 23.21 4.98
N THR A 160 16.86 22.96 4.89
CA THR A 160 15.89 23.94 4.36
C THR A 160 15.86 25.20 5.23
N ILE A 161 15.77 25.07 6.56
CA ILE A 161 15.82 26.21 7.49
C ILE A 161 17.14 26.98 7.36
N ASP A 162 18.28 26.29 7.33
CA ASP A 162 19.59 26.93 7.26
C ASP A 162 19.81 27.66 5.94
N THR A 163 19.27 27.12 4.85
CA THR A 163 19.27 27.76 3.53
C THR A 163 18.39 29.01 3.53
N LEU A 164 17.15 28.88 4.00
CA LEU A 164 16.20 29.98 4.18
C LEU A 164 16.79 31.15 4.95
N ARG A 165 17.43 30.87 6.09
CA ARG A 165 17.99 31.88 6.98
C ARG A 165 19.19 32.64 6.40
N LYS A 166 19.82 32.13 5.34
CA LYS A 166 20.84 32.86 4.57
C LYS A 166 20.21 33.89 3.63
N VAL A 167 19.01 33.60 3.14
CA VAL A 167 18.28 34.44 2.18
C VAL A 167 17.45 35.49 2.93
N VAL A 168 16.63 35.06 3.89
CA VAL A 168 15.73 35.94 4.65
C VAL A 168 16.03 35.79 6.14
N PRO A 169 16.58 36.82 6.81
CA PRO A 169 16.86 36.77 8.24
C PRO A 169 15.59 36.60 9.06
N ILE A 170 15.50 35.51 9.83
CA ILE A 170 14.36 35.18 10.68
C ILE A 170 14.84 34.65 12.03
N CYS A 171 14.09 34.93 13.10
CA CYS A 171 14.39 34.40 14.43
C CYS A 171 14.18 32.88 14.48
N THR A 172 15.05 32.19 15.20
CA THR A 172 14.92 30.74 15.45
C THR A 172 14.38 30.50 16.85
N ALA A 173 13.45 29.56 17.00
CA ALA A 173 12.83 29.29 18.31
C ALA A 173 13.82 28.71 19.35
N THR A 174 15.01 28.27 18.91
CA THR A 174 16.09 27.80 19.79
C THR A 174 16.97 28.93 20.32
N CYS A 175 16.90 30.13 19.76
CA CYS A 175 17.74 31.26 20.15
C CYS A 175 17.40 31.74 21.58
N ALA A 176 18.40 31.79 22.46
CA ALA A 176 18.23 32.17 23.85
C ALA A 176 17.73 33.62 24.00
N GLU A 177 18.28 34.54 23.20
CA GLU A 177 17.87 35.95 23.21
C GLU A 177 16.45 36.14 22.68
N TRP A 178 16.06 35.41 21.62
CA TRP A 178 14.66 35.42 21.17
C TRP A 178 13.70 34.92 22.26
N LYS A 179 14.02 33.82 22.95
CA LYS A 179 13.21 33.33 24.09
C LYS A 179 13.12 34.33 25.24
N ARG A 180 14.15 35.15 25.44
CA ARG A 180 14.15 36.23 26.43
C ARG A 180 13.19 37.34 25.99
N CYS A 181 13.33 37.84 24.77
CA CYS A 181 12.45 38.87 24.20
C CYS A 181 10.98 38.44 24.20
N ARG A 182 10.71 37.19 23.80
CA ARG A 182 9.37 36.61 23.85
C ARG A 182 8.77 36.69 25.27
N ARG A 183 9.49 36.21 26.30
CA ARG A 183 9.03 36.26 27.70
C ARG A 183 8.86 37.69 28.23
N GLU A 184 9.66 38.63 27.76
CA GLU A 184 9.56 40.04 28.14
C GLU A 184 8.28 40.68 27.58
N LEU A 185 7.99 40.44 26.29
CA LEU A 185 6.78 40.91 25.62
C LEU A 185 5.51 40.19 26.10
N GLU A 186 5.59 38.89 26.44
CA GLU A 186 4.48 38.16 27.08
C GLU A 186 4.08 38.77 28.44
N ARG A 187 5.03 39.35 29.18
CA ARG A 187 4.77 40.04 30.45
C ARG A 187 4.24 41.46 30.27
N ARG A 188 4.44 42.06 29.10
CA ARG A 188 4.10 43.44 28.75
C ARG A 188 3.48 43.52 27.35
N PRO A 189 2.27 42.95 27.18
CA PRO A 189 1.64 42.88 25.86
C PRO A 189 1.32 44.26 25.26
N ASP A 190 1.20 45.29 26.10
CA ASP A 190 1.03 46.70 25.71
C ASP A 190 2.26 47.27 24.98
N GLU A 191 3.46 46.76 25.26
CA GLU A 191 4.70 47.17 24.60
C GLU A 191 4.88 46.54 23.20
N ALA A 192 4.00 45.61 22.78
CA ALA A 192 4.15 44.91 21.49
C ALA A 192 4.16 45.85 20.28
N ALA A 193 3.40 46.94 20.33
CA ALA A 193 3.35 47.94 19.25
C ALA A 193 4.66 48.74 19.11
N VAL A 194 5.46 48.81 20.17
CA VAL A 194 6.75 49.53 20.24
C VAL A 194 7.89 48.59 20.64
N ALA A 195 7.77 47.31 20.27
CA ALA A 195 8.65 46.26 20.76
C ALA A 195 10.12 46.49 20.41
N ASN A 196 10.41 47.11 19.26
CA ASN A 196 11.78 47.48 18.89
C ASN A 196 12.40 48.45 19.91
N LEU A 197 11.67 49.49 20.31
CA LEU A 197 12.16 50.48 21.30
C LEU A 197 12.31 49.86 22.69
N ALA A 198 11.35 49.03 23.10
CA ALA A 198 11.39 48.33 24.38
C ALA A 198 12.61 47.41 24.47
N LEU A 199 12.81 46.56 23.46
CA LEU A 199 13.89 45.58 23.41
C LEU A 199 15.27 46.22 23.20
N ALA A 200 15.37 47.40 22.59
CA ALA A 200 16.63 48.12 22.44
C ALA A 200 17.25 48.52 23.80
N ARG A 201 16.42 48.77 24.83
CA ARG A 201 16.88 49.22 26.16
C ARG A 201 17.55 48.11 26.97
N THR A 202 17.06 46.87 26.80
CA THR A 202 17.51 45.68 27.54
C THR A 202 18.29 44.71 26.63
N GLY A 203 18.46 45.09 25.36
CA GLY A 203 18.91 44.25 24.27
C GLY A 203 20.35 43.77 24.36
N ARG A 204 20.60 42.53 23.93
CA ARG A 204 21.96 42.02 23.68
C ARG A 204 21.98 41.35 22.31
N PRO A 205 22.97 41.62 21.44
CA PRO A 205 23.02 41.01 20.13
C PRO A 205 23.31 39.52 20.26
N CYS A 206 22.53 38.69 19.56
CA CYS A 206 22.75 37.25 19.51
C CYS A 206 23.76 36.89 18.41
N PHE A 207 24.33 35.68 18.49
CA PHE A 207 25.26 35.19 17.47
C PHE A 207 24.67 35.23 16.06
N ASP A 208 23.40 34.84 15.90
CA ASP A 208 22.72 34.84 14.61
C ASP A 208 22.62 36.23 13.99
N TYR A 209 22.44 37.27 14.80
CA TYR A 209 22.43 38.66 14.34
C TYR A 209 23.80 39.07 13.79
N HIS A 210 24.88 38.76 14.51
CA HIS A 210 26.25 39.01 14.04
C HIS A 210 26.59 38.24 12.76
N MET A 211 26.02 37.05 12.59
CA MET A 211 26.17 36.23 11.38
C MET A 211 25.23 36.65 10.23
N GLY A 212 24.38 37.67 10.41
CA GLY A 212 23.40 38.11 9.42
C GLY A 212 22.24 37.14 9.16
N LYS A 213 22.11 36.08 9.96
CA LYS A 213 21.00 35.11 9.91
C LYS A 213 19.81 35.51 10.78
N GLY A 214 20.06 36.35 11.78
CA GLY A 214 19.08 36.89 12.70
C GLY A 214 18.72 38.33 12.32
N PRO A 215 17.44 38.72 12.39
CA PRO A 215 16.97 40.05 12.01
C PRO A 215 17.29 41.15 13.05
N GLY A 216 17.79 40.79 14.24
CA GLY A 216 18.15 41.76 15.28
C GLY A 216 17.03 42.18 16.22
N VAL A 217 15.94 41.40 16.32
CA VAL A 217 14.85 41.60 17.32
C VAL A 217 15.40 41.78 18.74
N CYS A 218 16.45 41.02 19.10
CA CYS A 218 17.05 41.04 20.43
C CYS A 218 17.70 42.38 20.83
N VAL A 219 17.93 43.28 19.88
CA VAL A 219 18.51 44.62 20.09
C VAL A 219 17.59 45.72 19.56
N GLY A 220 16.36 45.39 19.17
CA GLY A 220 15.43 46.36 18.61
C GLY A 220 15.81 46.90 17.23
N ALA A 221 16.65 46.19 16.47
CA ALA A 221 17.11 46.62 15.15
C ALA A 221 16.04 46.50 14.05
N ILE A 222 14.92 45.82 14.34
CA ILE A 222 13.78 45.64 13.43
C ILE A 222 12.49 45.78 14.24
N ASP A 223 11.47 46.38 13.63
CA ASP A 223 10.13 46.45 14.21
C ASP A 223 9.24 45.28 13.78
N THR A 224 8.03 45.20 14.34
CA THR A 224 7.09 44.12 14.05
C THR A 224 6.55 44.16 12.61
N VAL A 225 6.44 45.35 12.01
CA VAL A 225 5.87 45.56 10.67
C VAL A 225 6.85 45.09 9.60
N GLU A 226 8.12 45.47 9.73
CA GLU A 226 9.20 45.03 8.86
C GLU A 226 9.48 43.54 9.06
N TYR A 227 9.50 43.06 10.31
CA TYR A 227 9.69 41.64 10.57
C TYR A 227 8.58 40.76 9.99
N ALA A 228 7.32 41.24 10.00
CA ALA A 228 6.21 40.54 9.35
C ALA A 228 6.38 40.43 7.81
N LYS A 229 7.20 41.29 7.17
CA LYS A 229 7.58 41.10 5.75
C LYS A 229 8.54 39.91 5.61
N HIS A 230 9.53 39.77 6.50
CA HIS A 230 10.45 38.63 6.50
C HIS A 230 9.70 37.31 6.74
N VAL A 231 8.77 37.27 7.70
CA VAL A 231 7.96 36.08 7.98
C VAL A 231 7.17 35.66 6.74
N ARG A 232 6.50 36.60 6.07
CA ARG A 232 5.78 36.33 4.81
C ARG A 232 6.68 35.78 3.69
N GLN A 233 7.88 36.32 3.53
CA GLN A 233 8.84 35.81 2.54
C GLN A 233 9.29 34.37 2.86
N VAL A 234 9.48 34.04 4.14
CA VAL A 234 9.81 32.67 4.57
C VAL A 234 8.62 31.73 4.33
N GLU A 235 7.40 32.15 4.63
CA GLU A 235 6.18 31.38 4.34
C GLU A 235 5.98 31.14 2.84
N ASP A 236 6.21 32.17 2.02
CA ASP A 236 6.14 32.07 0.57
C ASP A 236 7.15 31.05 0.04
N PHE A 237 8.40 31.13 0.51
CA PHE A 237 9.43 30.16 0.14
C PHE A 237 9.06 28.73 0.55
N LEU A 238 8.58 28.53 1.79
CA LEU A 238 8.19 27.21 2.30
C LEU A 238 6.97 26.64 1.58
N ALA A 239 6.06 27.50 1.10
CA ALA A 239 4.94 27.13 0.24
C ALA A 239 5.34 26.97 -1.24
N GLY A 240 6.64 27.11 -1.57
CA GLY A 240 7.18 26.97 -2.92
C GLY A 240 6.90 28.14 -3.86
N ARG A 241 6.45 29.30 -3.36
CA ARG A 241 6.28 30.55 -4.12
C ARG A 241 7.60 31.31 -4.21
N ARG A 242 8.60 30.68 -4.80
CA ARG A 242 9.97 31.18 -4.80
C ARG A 242 10.16 32.38 -5.74
N SER A 243 9.50 32.38 -6.89
CA SER A 243 9.51 33.51 -7.82
C SER A 243 9.16 34.84 -7.13
N HIS A 244 8.16 34.82 -6.23
CA HIS A 244 7.75 35.99 -5.45
C HIS A 244 8.87 36.49 -4.52
N VAL A 245 9.61 35.58 -3.89
CA VAL A 245 10.74 35.93 -3.03
C VAL A 245 11.89 36.52 -3.83
N VAL A 246 12.20 35.94 -4.99
CA VAL A 246 13.24 36.46 -5.90
C VAL A 246 12.89 37.89 -6.34
N SER A 247 11.70 38.11 -6.88
CA SER A 247 11.27 39.43 -7.32
C SER A 247 11.24 40.46 -6.19
N ALA A 248 10.83 40.07 -4.98
CA ALA A 248 10.86 40.95 -3.81
C ALA A 248 12.29 41.35 -3.41
N VAL A 249 13.25 40.42 -3.43
CA VAL A 249 14.65 40.71 -3.11
C VAL A 249 15.31 41.55 -4.22
N GLU A 250 14.98 41.31 -5.49
CA GLU A 250 15.41 42.14 -6.62
C GLU A 250 14.91 43.57 -6.51
N GLU A 251 13.65 43.77 -6.13
CA GLU A 251 13.09 45.12 -5.91
C GLU A 251 13.82 45.83 -4.77
N GLN A 252 14.01 45.16 -3.64
CA GLN A 252 14.76 45.72 -2.50
C GLN A 252 16.20 46.07 -2.88
N MET A 253 16.82 45.27 -3.75
CA MET A 253 18.19 45.54 -4.23
C MET A 253 18.23 46.78 -5.11
N ARG A 254 17.23 46.94 -6.00
CA ARG A 254 17.10 48.13 -6.87
C ARG A 254 16.83 49.39 -6.05
N GLU A 255 15.96 49.32 -5.05
CA GLU A 255 15.68 50.41 -4.11
C GLU A 255 16.96 50.82 -3.35
N ALA A 256 17.66 49.86 -2.74
CA ALA A 256 18.92 50.14 -2.02
C ALA A 256 20.01 50.74 -2.94
N ALA A 257 20.08 50.28 -4.20
CA ALA A 257 21.01 50.85 -5.18
C ALA A 257 20.62 52.27 -5.59
N ALA A 258 19.32 52.57 -5.72
CA ALA A 258 18.80 53.91 -5.99
C ALA A 258 19.10 54.88 -4.84
N ASP A 259 19.05 54.39 -3.59
CA ASP A 259 19.41 55.12 -2.38
C ASP A 259 20.94 55.22 -2.14
N LEU A 260 21.75 54.70 -3.07
CA LEU A 260 23.23 54.64 -2.97
C LEU A 260 23.76 53.81 -1.78
N ASP A 261 22.93 52.94 -1.20
CA ASP A 261 23.31 51.98 -0.16
C ASP A 261 23.87 50.70 -0.80
N PHE A 262 25.10 50.81 -1.33
CA PHE A 262 25.76 49.71 -2.04
C PHE A 262 26.10 48.52 -1.14
N GLU A 263 26.28 48.72 0.17
CA GLU A 263 26.49 47.62 1.11
C GLU A 263 25.23 46.76 1.22
N ARG A 264 24.07 47.39 1.42
CA ARG A 264 22.79 46.69 1.46
C ARG A 264 22.46 46.03 0.13
N ALA A 265 22.66 46.73 -0.99
CA ALA A 265 22.47 46.17 -2.32
C ALA A 265 23.39 44.96 -2.57
N GLY A 266 24.66 45.02 -2.15
CA GLY A 266 25.60 43.91 -2.25
C GLY A 266 25.17 42.68 -1.42
N ARG A 267 24.65 42.89 -0.21
CA ARG A 267 24.08 41.81 0.62
C ARG A 267 22.85 41.17 -0.03
N LEU A 268 21.97 41.98 -0.63
CA LEU A 268 20.78 41.49 -1.35
C LEU A 268 21.15 40.71 -2.61
N LYS A 269 22.17 41.17 -3.36
CA LYS A 269 22.73 40.44 -4.50
C LYS A 269 23.25 39.06 -4.10
N ALA A 270 24.05 38.96 -3.02
CA ALA A 270 24.56 37.69 -2.53
C ALA A 270 23.44 36.72 -2.11
N ARG A 271 22.31 37.24 -1.59
CA ARG A 271 21.10 36.46 -1.30
C ARG A 271 20.46 35.91 -2.57
N LEU A 272 20.35 36.72 -3.63
CA LEU A 272 19.84 36.28 -4.93
C LEU A 272 20.70 35.20 -5.57
N GLU A 273 22.03 35.35 -5.51
CA GLU A 273 22.96 34.33 -6.01
C GLU A 273 22.82 33.01 -5.23
N SER A 274 22.66 33.10 -3.90
CA SER A 274 22.42 31.93 -3.04
C SER A 274 21.10 31.25 -3.33
N LEU A 275 20.05 32.02 -3.64
CA LEU A 275 18.80 31.49 -4.17
C LEU A 275 19.11 30.75 -5.46
N ASN A 276 19.52 31.46 -6.52
CA ASN A 276 19.67 30.89 -7.87
C ASN A 276 20.53 29.61 -7.93
N ALA A 277 21.59 29.51 -7.11
CA ALA A 277 22.41 28.28 -7.05
C ALA A 277 21.65 27.02 -6.56
N LEU A 278 20.55 27.17 -5.83
CA LEU A 278 19.67 26.05 -5.46
C LEU A 278 18.83 25.56 -6.65
N ASP A 279 18.60 26.41 -7.66
CA ASP A 279 17.78 26.06 -8.83
C ASP A 279 18.48 25.07 -9.75
N ASP A 280 19.79 25.17 -9.89
CA ASP A 280 20.58 24.29 -10.76
C ASP A 280 20.52 22.80 -10.34
N ARG A 281 20.10 22.51 -9.11
CA ARG A 281 19.93 21.15 -8.59
C ARG A 281 18.53 20.56 -8.82
N GLN A 282 17.53 21.39 -9.11
CA GLN A 282 16.13 20.97 -9.23
C GLN A 282 15.71 20.99 -10.70
N GLN A 283 15.41 19.82 -11.27
CA GLN A 283 14.92 19.74 -12.65
C GLN A 283 13.52 20.35 -12.78
N VAL A 284 13.38 21.29 -13.72
CA VAL A 284 12.10 21.86 -14.13
C VAL A 284 11.38 20.82 -15.00
N MET A 285 10.21 20.38 -14.56
CA MET A 285 9.44 19.33 -15.23
C MET A 285 8.19 19.89 -15.91
N PHE A 286 7.67 21.02 -15.45
CA PHE A 286 6.51 21.71 -16.02
C PHE A 286 6.75 23.22 -16.17
N SER A 287 5.79 23.93 -16.75
CA SER A 287 5.77 25.39 -16.73
C SER A 287 5.64 25.94 -15.30
N SER A 288 6.15 27.15 -15.07
CA SER A 288 6.29 27.74 -13.73
C SER A 288 4.98 28.12 -13.04
N ASP A 289 3.86 28.04 -13.74
CA ASP A 289 2.50 28.22 -13.23
C ASP A 289 1.91 26.93 -12.62
N VAL A 290 2.55 25.78 -12.82
CA VAL A 290 2.06 24.50 -12.32
C VAL A 290 2.44 24.30 -10.85
N SER A 291 1.42 24.13 -10.01
CA SER A 291 1.55 23.76 -8.60
C SER A 291 0.62 22.59 -8.29
N LEU A 292 1.19 21.41 -8.10
CA LEU A 292 0.43 20.18 -7.87
C LEU A 292 1.18 19.21 -6.96
N ASP A 293 0.45 18.32 -6.30
CA ASP A 293 1.03 17.19 -5.59
C ASP A 293 0.64 15.89 -6.31
N LEU A 294 1.60 15.04 -6.64
CA LEU A 294 1.34 13.70 -7.21
C LEU A 294 1.54 12.66 -6.13
N ILE A 295 0.52 11.83 -5.90
CA ILE A 295 0.53 10.85 -4.82
C ILE A 295 0.44 9.45 -5.41
N GLY A 296 1.58 8.75 -5.43
CA GLY A 296 1.66 7.36 -5.86
C GLY A 296 1.53 6.41 -4.68
N PHE A 297 0.80 5.30 -4.87
CA PHE A 297 0.62 4.27 -3.85
C PHE A 297 1.17 2.93 -4.34
N TYR A 298 1.72 2.15 -3.42
CA TYR A 298 2.10 0.76 -3.68
C TYR A 298 1.72 -0.10 -2.47
N ARG A 299 1.17 -1.28 -2.72
CA ARG A 299 0.55 -2.12 -1.70
C ARG A 299 1.16 -3.50 -1.73
N GLU A 300 1.42 -4.07 -0.55
CA GLU A 300 1.96 -5.41 -0.38
C GLU A 300 1.25 -6.07 0.81
N GLU A 301 0.30 -6.96 0.52
CA GLU A 301 -0.43 -7.78 1.51
C GLU A 301 -0.99 -6.96 2.69
N THR A 302 -0.28 -6.90 3.81
CA THR A 302 -0.72 -6.23 5.05
C THR A 302 -0.27 -4.78 5.17
N ILE A 303 0.58 -4.28 4.28
CA ILE A 303 1.12 -2.92 4.35
C ILE A 303 1.04 -2.22 3.01
N SER A 304 1.07 -0.90 3.04
CA SER A 304 1.26 -0.12 1.83
C SER A 304 2.20 1.04 2.07
N ALA A 305 2.62 1.66 0.98
CA ALA A 305 3.37 2.89 0.99
C ALA A 305 2.67 3.93 0.10
N ALA A 306 2.77 5.18 0.52
CA ALA A 306 2.43 6.32 -0.31
C ALA A 306 3.69 7.16 -0.53
N CYS A 307 3.84 7.73 -1.72
CA CYS A 307 4.91 8.65 -2.06
C CYS A 307 4.29 9.92 -2.64
N VAL A 308 4.57 11.06 -2.01
CA VAL A 308 4.10 12.37 -2.42
C VAL A 308 5.23 13.12 -3.10
N PHE A 309 5.04 13.47 -4.37
CA PHE A 309 5.88 14.44 -5.08
C PHE A 309 5.24 15.80 -4.97
N VAL A 310 5.88 16.71 -4.23
CA VAL A 310 5.43 18.09 -4.04
C VAL A 310 6.01 18.95 -5.16
N VAL A 311 5.16 19.35 -6.12
CA VAL A 311 5.54 20.17 -7.26
C VAL A 311 5.06 21.61 -7.04
N ARG A 312 5.98 22.57 -7.08
CA ARG A 312 5.68 24.01 -6.99
C ARG A 312 6.46 24.73 -8.08
N GLU A 313 5.84 25.69 -8.73
CA GLU A 313 6.42 26.44 -9.86
C GLU A 313 7.04 25.52 -10.94
N GLY A 314 6.36 24.41 -11.24
CA GLY A 314 6.77 23.41 -12.23
C GLY A 314 8.00 22.56 -11.85
N ARG A 315 8.44 22.62 -10.60
CA ARG A 315 9.62 21.91 -10.08
C ARG A 315 9.26 21.00 -8.92
N THR A 316 9.90 19.84 -8.84
CA THR A 316 9.78 18.96 -7.67
C THR A 316 10.58 19.56 -6.51
N VAL A 317 9.87 20.14 -5.54
CA VAL A 317 10.48 20.77 -4.35
C VAL A 317 10.80 19.72 -3.30
N ARG A 318 9.97 18.66 -3.20
CA ARG A 318 10.09 17.64 -2.16
C ARG A 318 9.52 16.31 -2.63
N THR A 319 10.10 15.22 -2.12
CA THR A 319 9.53 13.87 -2.17
C THR A 319 9.32 13.41 -0.74
N VAL A 320 8.16 12.83 -0.41
CA VAL A 320 7.89 12.33 0.95
C VAL A 320 7.30 10.94 0.89
N GLU A 321 7.81 10.04 1.72
CA GLU A 321 7.43 8.62 1.73
C GLU A 321 6.73 8.26 3.04
N PHE A 322 5.63 7.53 2.93
CA PHE A 322 4.80 7.07 4.04
C PHE A 322 4.64 5.56 4.01
N ILE A 323 4.60 4.93 5.18
CA ILE A 323 4.26 3.53 5.34
C ILE A 323 2.93 3.45 6.10
N LEU A 324 1.97 2.78 5.50
CA LEU A 324 0.60 2.64 5.99
C LEU A 324 0.40 1.21 6.51
N ASP A 325 -0.45 1.08 7.53
CA ASP A 325 -0.65 -0.16 8.28
C ASP A 325 -1.58 -1.16 7.57
N LYS A 326 -2.24 -0.72 6.49
CA LYS A 326 -3.11 -1.53 5.64
C LYS A 326 -2.53 -1.66 4.25
N GLY A 327 -2.53 -2.88 3.71
CA GLY A 327 -2.16 -3.17 2.32
C GLY A 327 -3.37 -3.46 1.45
N ALA A 328 -3.51 -4.72 1.05
CA ALA A 328 -4.62 -5.28 0.30
C ALA A 328 -5.96 -5.25 1.08
N ASP A 329 -5.92 -5.13 2.42
CA ASP A 329 -7.10 -5.19 3.31
C ASP A 329 -8.13 -4.08 3.13
N VAL A 330 -7.77 -2.99 2.47
CA VAL A 330 -8.65 -1.85 2.23
C VAL A 330 -8.61 -1.49 0.74
N GLY A 331 -9.76 -1.35 0.10
CA GLY A 331 -9.84 -0.98 -1.32
C GLY A 331 -9.10 0.33 -1.66
N GLU A 332 -8.62 0.46 -2.91
CA GLU A 332 -7.75 1.57 -3.33
C GLU A 332 -8.36 2.95 -3.09
N VAL A 333 -9.64 3.11 -3.42
CA VAL A 333 -10.38 4.36 -3.21
C VAL A 333 -10.34 4.80 -1.74
N GLU A 334 -10.53 3.86 -0.82
CA GLU A 334 -10.54 4.16 0.62
C GLU A 334 -9.12 4.39 1.15
N LEU A 335 -8.13 3.67 0.63
CA LEU A 335 -6.71 3.90 0.95
C LEU A 335 -6.27 5.31 0.57
N GLN A 336 -6.50 5.70 -0.67
CA GLN A 336 -6.08 7.01 -1.19
C GLN A 336 -6.89 8.15 -0.56
N GLY A 337 -8.22 7.98 -0.44
CA GLY A 337 -9.09 8.97 0.21
C GLY A 337 -8.77 9.16 1.70
N GLY A 338 -8.49 8.08 2.43
CA GLY A 338 -8.07 8.14 3.83
C GLY A 338 -6.71 8.82 4.00
N PHE A 339 -5.74 8.50 3.14
CA PHE A 339 -4.43 9.14 3.12
C PHE A 339 -4.52 10.66 2.89
N LEU A 340 -5.28 11.10 1.89
CA LEU A 340 -5.47 12.52 1.57
C LEU A 340 -5.99 13.32 2.76
N LYS A 341 -7.06 12.82 3.42
CA LYS A 341 -7.67 13.47 4.59
C LYS A 341 -6.66 13.66 5.71
N ARG A 342 -5.78 12.67 5.93
CA ARG A 342 -4.76 12.74 7.00
C ARG A 342 -3.59 13.63 6.62
N TYR A 343 -3.03 13.44 5.42
CA TYR A 343 -1.87 14.18 4.93
C TYR A 343 -2.13 15.69 4.92
N TYR A 344 -3.25 16.13 4.33
CA TYR A 344 -3.63 17.53 4.28
C TYR A 344 -4.29 18.03 5.58
N ASP A 345 -4.43 17.18 6.59
CA ASP A 345 -4.75 17.67 7.93
C ASP A 345 -3.56 18.28 8.64
N GLU A 346 -2.39 17.67 8.44
CA GLU A 346 -1.19 18.05 9.15
C GLU A 346 -0.46 19.21 8.46
N THR A 347 -0.61 19.41 7.15
CA THR A 347 0.13 20.45 6.43
C THR A 347 -0.71 21.65 6.02
N ALA A 348 -0.11 22.86 6.07
CA ALA A 348 -0.68 24.08 5.51
C ALA A 348 -0.25 24.33 4.05
N ASP A 349 0.61 23.46 3.48
CA ASP A 349 1.13 23.55 2.12
C ASP A 349 0.22 22.80 1.13
N ILE A 350 -0.88 23.45 0.71
CA ILE A 350 -1.90 22.86 -0.18
C ILE A 350 -1.73 23.42 -1.62
N PRO A 351 -1.58 22.55 -2.64
CA PRO A 351 -1.42 22.97 -4.03
C PRO A 351 -2.74 23.41 -4.69
N SER A 352 -2.68 23.84 -5.95
CA SER A 352 -3.89 24.03 -6.79
C SER A 352 -4.49 22.73 -7.30
N GLU A 353 -3.70 21.67 -7.36
CA GLU A 353 -4.12 20.40 -7.92
C GLU A 353 -3.48 19.24 -7.14
N VAL A 354 -4.23 18.17 -6.92
CA VAL A 354 -3.74 16.94 -6.30
C VAL A 354 -4.06 15.78 -7.23
N ASP A 355 -3.02 15.13 -7.73
CA ASP A 355 -3.11 14.02 -8.66
C ASP A 355 -3.03 12.68 -7.91
N VAL A 356 -4.02 11.82 -8.15
CA VAL A 356 -4.18 10.48 -7.56
C VAL A 356 -4.30 9.41 -8.65
N ASP A 357 -4.11 8.13 -8.27
CA ASP A 357 -4.08 7.01 -9.23
C ASP A 357 -5.45 6.33 -9.42
N VAL A 358 -6.50 6.84 -8.75
CA VAL A 358 -7.87 6.34 -8.88
C VAL A 358 -8.89 7.47 -8.85
N ASP A 359 -10.04 7.24 -9.46
CA ASP A 359 -11.19 8.15 -9.33
C ASP A 359 -11.80 8.03 -7.94
N LEU A 360 -11.79 9.13 -7.20
CA LEU A 360 -12.36 9.20 -5.86
C LEU A 360 -13.84 9.63 -5.95
N PRO A 361 -14.80 8.84 -5.42
CA PRO A 361 -16.22 9.22 -5.40
C PRO A 361 -16.49 10.54 -4.67
N ASP A 362 -15.65 10.85 -3.67
CA ASP A 362 -15.73 12.07 -2.85
C ASP A 362 -14.78 13.19 -3.33
N ALA A 363 -14.30 13.14 -4.58
CA ALA A 363 -13.30 14.09 -5.09
C ALA A 363 -13.75 15.55 -4.99
N GLU A 364 -15.02 15.84 -5.31
CA GLU A 364 -15.58 17.20 -5.22
C GLU A 364 -15.57 17.72 -3.78
N LEU A 365 -16.05 16.90 -2.84
CA LEU A 365 -16.11 17.25 -1.42
C LEU A 365 -14.72 17.46 -0.83
N LEU A 366 -13.76 16.61 -1.18
CA LEU A 366 -12.36 16.77 -0.78
C LEU A 366 -11.73 18.03 -1.40
N SER A 367 -12.07 18.34 -2.66
CA SER A 367 -11.61 19.55 -3.34
C SER A 367 -12.13 20.81 -2.66
N GLU A 368 -13.42 20.84 -2.27
CA GLU A 368 -14.01 21.93 -1.48
C GLU A 368 -13.33 22.12 -0.13
N TRP A 369 -13.07 21.02 0.59
CA TRP A 369 -12.37 21.04 1.87
C TRP A 369 -10.94 21.57 1.76
N LEU A 370 -10.19 21.11 0.76
CA LEU A 370 -8.85 21.63 0.48
C LEU A 370 -8.90 23.11 0.05
N ALA A 371 -9.93 23.51 -0.71
CA ALA A 371 -10.10 24.88 -1.15
C ALA A 371 -10.41 25.83 0.02
N GLU A 372 -11.23 25.41 0.99
CA GLU A 372 -11.50 26.16 2.21
C GLU A 372 -10.23 26.34 3.05
N LYS A 373 -9.48 25.26 3.27
CA LYS A 373 -8.19 25.32 4.00
C LYS A 373 -7.17 26.21 3.30
N ARG A 374 -7.09 26.14 1.97
CA ARG A 374 -6.17 26.93 1.15
C ARG A 374 -6.60 28.39 0.98
N GLY A 375 -7.90 28.67 1.10
CA GLY A 375 -8.53 29.94 0.72
C GLY A 375 -8.58 30.20 -0.80
N ARG A 376 -8.28 29.18 -1.63
CA ARG A 376 -8.28 29.22 -3.10
C ARG A 376 -8.64 27.84 -3.65
N ALA A 377 -9.20 27.77 -4.85
CA ALA A 377 -9.61 26.50 -5.48
C ALA A 377 -8.47 25.47 -5.51
N CYS A 378 -8.77 24.25 -5.08
CA CYS A 378 -7.90 23.08 -5.18
C CYS A 378 -8.69 21.98 -5.86
N HIS A 379 -8.12 21.33 -6.88
CA HIS A 379 -8.80 20.29 -7.65
C HIS A 379 -8.12 18.94 -7.43
N ILE A 380 -8.92 17.90 -7.20
CA ILE A 380 -8.42 16.52 -7.24
C ILE A 380 -8.61 15.97 -8.63
N HIS A 381 -7.56 15.35 -9.16
CA HIS A 381 -7.52 14.89 -10.54
C HIS A 381 -6.87 13.51 -10.63
N HIS A 382 -7.28 12.74 -11.64
CA HIS A 382 -6.76 11.41 -11.92
C HIS A 382 -6.16 11.39 -13.34
N PRO A 383 -4.85 11.65 -13.50
CA PRO A 383 -4.24 11.77 -14.81
C PRO A 383 -4.13 10.40 -15.50
N GLN A 384 -4.75 10.29 -16.68
CA GLN A 384 -4.74 9.07 -17.50
C GLN A 384 -3.58 9.00 -18.51
N ARG A 385 -3.02 10.15 -18.90
CA ARG A 385 -1.96 10.25 -19.94
C ARG A 385 -1.16 11.54 -19.81
N GLY A 386 -0.01 11.60 -20.48
CA GLY A 386 0.86 12.79 -20.54
C GLY A 386 1.91 12.84 -19.41
N GLU A 387 2.55 14.00 -19.24
CA GLU A 387 3.64 14.19 -18.28
C GLU A 387 3.21 14.00 -16.82
N LYS A 388 2.00 14.46 -16.45
CA LYS A 388 1.42 14.23 -15.11
C LYS A 388 1.29 12.74 -14.80
N ARG A 389 0.78 11.94 -15.76
CA ARG A 389 0.72 10.48 -15.61
C ARG A 389 2.10 9.87 -15.44
N HIS A 390 3.08 10.30 -16.23
CA HIS A 390 4.44 9.78 -16.14
C HIS A 390 5.07 10.05 -14.76
N LEU A 391 4.90 11.26 -14.21
CA LEU A 391 5.37 11.57 -12.86
C LEU A 391 4.61 10.81 -11.77
N LEU A 392 3.31 10.57 -11.96
CA LEU A 392 2.52 9.74 -11.05
C LEU A 392 3.06 8.30 -11.03
N ASP A 393 3.39 7.74 -12.20
CA ASP A 393 4.02 6.41 -12.31
C ASP A 393 5.38 6.37 -11.59
N MET A 394 6.17 7.45 -11.67
CA MET A 394 7.40 7.58 -10.90
C MET A 394 7.13 7.65 -9.39
N ALA A 395 6.08 8.35 -8.95
CA ALA A 395 5.70 8.39 -7.54
C ALA A 395 5.30 6.98 -7.04
N VAL A 396 4.53 6.23 -7.84
CA VAL A 396 4.17 4.81 -7.55
C VAL A 396 5.42 3.93 -7.45
N ALA A 397 6.36 4.07 -8.37
CA ALA A 397 7.64 3.34 -8.31
C ALA A 397 8.45 3.68 -7.05
N ASN A 398 8.45 4.95 -6.62
CA ASN A 398 9.11 5.37 -5.38
C ASN A 398 8.39 4.83 -4.13
N ALA A 399 7.06 4.79 -4.12
CA ALA A 399 6.30 4.15 -3.05
C ALA A 399 6.67 2.66 -2.92
N ARG A 400 6.82 1.95 -4.04
CA ARG A 400 7.30 0.57 -4.06
C ARG A 400 8.69 0.43 -3.46
N HIS A 401 9.63 1.27 -3.87
CA HIS A 401 10.99 1.24 -3.31
C HIS A 401 11.02 1.58 -1.81
N ALA A 402 10.20 2.53 -1.37
CA ALA A 402 10.05 2.89 0.03
C ALA A 402 9.55 1.70 0.87
N LEU A 403 8.53 0.99 0.39
CA LEU A 403 7.99 -0.20 1.05
C LEU A 403 9.02 -1.32 1.11
N MET A 404 9.73 -1.60 0.02
CA MET A 404 10.79 -2.61 0.00
C MET A 404 11.92 -2.30 0.99
N ARG A 405 12.39 -1.05 1.04
CA ARG A 405 13.40 -0.62 2.02
C ARG A 405 12.88 -0.75 3.45
N TYR A 406 11.62 -0.42 3.69
CA TYR A 406 11.00 -0.58 5.01
C TYR A 406 10.99 -2.04 5.43
N MET A 407 10.52 -2.95 4.57
CA MET A 407 10.45 -4.39 4.85
C MET A 407 11.82 -4.98 5.19
N VAL A 408 12.85 -4.63 4.40
CA VAL A 408 14.22 -5.12 4.65
C VAL A 408 14.78 -4.57 5.96
N ARG A 409 14.63 -3.26 6.23
CA ARG A 409 15.19 -2.61 7.42
C ARG A 409 14.55 -3.10 8.72
N THR A 410 13.27 -3.42 8.69
CA THR A 410 12.50 -3.80 9.88
C THR A 410 12.47 -5.32 10.10
N GLY A 411 12.94 -6.12 9.15
CA GLY A 411 12.74 -7.58 9.21
C GLY A 411 11.27 -7.97 9.07
N TYR A 412 10.43 -7.10 8.51
CA TYR A 412 8.97 -7.27 8.48
C TYR A 412 8.51 -8.62 7.96
N ALA A 413 9.21 -9.15 6.94
CA ALA A 413 8.89 -10.45 6.36
C ALA A 413 9.08 -11.59 7.37
N ASP A 414 10.12 -11.54 8.21
CA ASP A 414 10.40 -12.56 9.22
C ASP A 414 9.36 -12.48 10.37
N ASP A 415 9.14 -11.28 10.90
CA ASP A 415 8.17 -11.05 11.98
C ASP A 415 6.76 -11.49 11.57
N ARG A 416 6.36 -11.13 10.33
CA ARG A 416 5.08 -11.54 9.76
C ARG A 416 4.99 -13.05 9.61
N THR A 417 6.05 -13.70 9.14
CA THR A 417 6.05 -15.16 8.95
C THR A 417 5.90 -15.87 10.30
N ASN A 418 6.64 -15.43 11.32
CA ASN A 418 6.51 -15.96 12.67
C ASN A 418 5.10 -15.75 13.23
N GLN A 419 4.54 -14.55 13.04
CA GLN A 419 3.17 -14.25 13.45
C GLN A 419 2.14 -15.11 12.71
N ALA A 420 2.35 -15.38 11.41
CA ALA A 420 1.48 -16.26 10.63
C ALA A 420 1.46 -17.68 11.19
N LEU A 421 2.63 -18.23 11.53
CA LEU A 421 2.77 -19.57 12.10
C LEU A 421 2.09 -19.68 13.48
N LEU A 422 2.28 -18.69 14.36
CA LEU A 422 1.60 -18.63 15.66
C LEU A 422 0.07 -18.48 15.54
N GLN A 423 -0.39 -17.71 14.55
CA GLN A 423 -1.81 -17.58 14.26
C GLN A 423 -2.41 -18.88 13.73
N LEU A 424 -1.69 -19.61 12.86
CA LEU A 424 -2.13 -20.92 12.39
C LEU A 424 -2.14 -21.97 13.49
N GLU A 425 -1.13 -21.96 14.38
CA GLU A 425 -1.13 -22.80 15.58
C GLU A 425 -2.42 -22.61 16.39
N SER A 426 -2.75 -21.36 16.72
CA SER A 426 -3.92 -21.03 17.51
C SER A 426 -5.23 -21.36 16.78
N ALA A 427 -5.33 -20.96 15.50
CA ALA A 427 -6.56 -21.11 14.72
C ALA A 427 -6.87 -22.58 14.38
N LEU A 428 -5.84 -23.41 14.20
CA LEU A 428 -5.96 -24.83 13.89
C LEU A 428 -5.73 -25.72 15.12
N ALA A 429 -5.71 -25.14 16.33
CA ALA A 429 -5.52 -25.86 17.59
C ALA A 429 -4.35 -26.87 17.55
N LEU A 430 -3.21 -26.46 17.00
CA LEU A 430 -2.00 -27.29 16.90
C LEU A 430 -1.21 -27.26 18.21
N ASP A 431 -0.48 -28.34 18.50
CA ASP A 431 0.40 -28.41 19.68
C ASP A 431 1.60 -27.44 19.61
N ALA A 432 2.00 -27.05 18.39
CA ALA A 432 3.11 -26.15 18.13
C ALA A 432 2.94 -25.45 16.75
N PRO A 433 3.65 -24.33 16.52
CA PRO A 433 3.67 -23.67 15.22
C PRO A 433 4.10 -24.61 14.08
N PRO A 434 3.38 -24.64 12.94
CA PRO A 434 3.65 -25.60 11.87
C PRO A 434 4.87 -25.17 11.04
N MET A 435 6.07 -25.56 11.47
CA MET A 435 7.33 -25.18 10.83
C MET A 435 7.48 -25.80 9.44
N ARG A 436 6.89 -26.97 9.21
CA ARG A 436 6.84 -27.64 7.90
C ARG A 436 5.39 -27.88 7.46
N ILE A 437 4.98 -27.22 6.38
CA ILE A 437 3.66 -27.34 5.77
C ILE A 437 3.80 -28.05 4.42
N GLU A 438 3.06 -29.14 4.22
CA GLU A 438 2.95 -29.82 2.93
C GLU A 438 1.57 -29.56 2.33
N CYS A 439 1.50 -29.08 1.09
CA CYS A 439 0.23 -28.83 0.40
C CYS A 439 0.10 -29.67 -0.86
N PHE A 440 -1.05 -30.31 -1.02
CA PHE A 440 -1.37 -31.18 -2.15
C PHE A 440 -2.49 -30.59 -3.02
N ASP A 441 -2.22 -30.48 -4.31
CA ASP A 441 -3.22 -30.17 -5.36
C ASP A 441 -3.36 -31.36 -6.29
N ILE A 442 -4.60 -31.71 -6.63
CA ILE A 442 -4.92 -32.73 -7.65
C ILE A 442 -5.48 -32.04 -8.87
N SER A 443 -4.81 -32.26 -9.99
CA SER A 443 -5.20 -31.70 -11.27
C SER A 443 -5.33 -32.82 -12.31
N THR A 444 -6.49 -32.89 -12.99
CA THR A 444 -6.79 -33.89 -14.02
C THR A 444 -6.80 -33.25 -15.41
N LEU A 445 -5.98 -33.76 -16.35
CA LEU A 445 -5.96 -33.30 -17.74
C LEU A 445 -6.77 -34.24 -18.66
N HIS A 446 -7.89 -33.75 -19.20
CA HIS A 446 -8.70 -34.41 -20.25
C HIS A 446 -9.02 -35.91 -19.97
N GLY A 447 -9.19 -36.29 -18.70
CA GLY A 447 -9.55 -37.66 -18.29
C GLY A 447 -8.45 -38.73 -18.41
N HIS A 448 -7.24 -38.40 -18.88
CA HIS A 448 -6.19 -39.40 -19.14
C HIS A 448 -4.90 -39.23 -18.31
N PHE A 449 -4.66 -38.05 -17.73
CA PHE A 449 -3.45 -37.80 -16.92
C PHE A 449 -3.79 -37.01 -15.65
N THR A 450 -4.10 -37.74 -14.57
CA THR A 450 -4.21 -37.16 -13.22
C THR A 450 -2.82 -37.04 -12.59
N VAL A 451 -2.52 -35.86 -12.09
CA VAL A 451 -1.25 -35.57 -11.43
C VAL A 451 -1.54 -34.89 -10.11
N ALA A 452 -0.91 -35.37 -9.05
CA ALA A 452 -0.85 -34.63 -7.80
C ALA A 452 0.47 -33.86 -7.69
N SER A 453 0.34 -32.60 -7.30
CA SER A 453 1.44 -31.68 -7.06
C SER A 453 1.57 -31.48 -5.56
N MET A 454 2.77 -31.67 -5.04
CA MET A 454 3.11 -31.43 -3.64
C MET A 454 4.09 -30.27 -3.57
N VAL A 455 3.69 -29.20 -2.88
CA VAL A 455 4.56 -28.08 -2.51
C VAL A 455 4.84 -28.12 -1.02
N VAL A 456 5.99 -27.58 -0.64
CA VAL A 456 6.47 -27.64 0.74
C VAL A 456 6.86 -26.24 1.17
N PHE A 457 6.41 -25.85 2.36
CA PHE A 457 6.84 -24.62 3.02
C PHE A 457 7.60 -25.00 4.29
N THR A 458 8.79 -24.44 4.45
CA THR A 458 9.64 -24.62 5.63
C THR A 458 9.85 -23.26 6.28
N ASN A 459 9.58 -23.13 7.57
CA ASN A 459 9.55 -21.89 8.33
C ASN A 459 8.70 -20.81 7.62
N GLY A 460 7.52 -21.22 7.12
CA GLY A 460 6.60 -20.35 6.39
C GLY A 460 7.09 -19.85 5.03
N ARG A 461 8.18 -20.41 4.47
CA ARG A 461 8.72 -20.04 3.15
C ARG A 461 8.71 -21.20 2.17
N PRO A 462 8.46 -20.97 0.86
CA PRO A 462 8.46 -22.04 -0.12
C PRO A 462 9.84 -22.73 -0.25
N ASP A 463 9.89 -24.04 0.03
CA ASP A 463 11.06 -24.89 -0.14
C ASP A 463 10.97 -25.67 -1.46
N LYS A 464 11.36 -25.00 -2.55
CA LYS A 464 11.28 -25.53 -3.92
C LYS A 464 12.09 -26.82 -4.13
N SER A 465 13.11 -27.07 -3.31
CA SER A 465 13.93 -28.29 -3.39
C SER A 465 13.14 -29.55 -3.00
N GLN A 466 12.10 -29.37 -2.18
CA GLN A 466 11.26 -30.43 -1.64
C GLN A 466 9.97 -30.66 -2.44
N TYR A 467 9.75 -29.92 -3.54
CA TYR A 467 8.53 -30.08 -4.35
C TYR A 467 8.52 -31.42 -5.08
N ARG A 468 7.39 -32.11 -5.08
CA ARG A 468 7.25 -33.41 -5.73
C ARG A 468 6.01 -33.46 -6.60
N ARG A 469 6.08 -34.28 -7.65
CA ARG A 469 4.97 -34.56 -8.56
C ARG A 469 4.71 -36.04 -8.54
N PHE A 470 3.46 -36.42 -8.39
CA PHE A 470 3.02 -37.81 -8.36
C PHE A 470 2.10 -38.05 -9.54
N LYS A 471 2.54 -38.90 -10.47
CA LYS A 471 1.66 -39.42 -11.52
C LYS A 471 0.78 -40.50 -10.88
N ILE A 472 -0.53 -40.33 -10.98
CA ILE A 472 -1.51 -41.31 -10.50
C ILE A 472 -1.46 -42.51 -11.44
N GLN A 473 -1.36 -43.71 -10.87
CA GLN A 473 -1.26 -44.97 -11.63
C GLN A 473 -2.59 -45.71 -11.67
N THR A 474 -3.50 -45.40 -10.76
CA THR A 474 -4.81 -46.03 -10.67
C THR A 474 -5.63 -45.75 -11.94
N PRO A 475 -6.13 -46.78 -12.66
CA PRO A 475 -7.00 -46.58 -13.80
C PRO A 475 -8.35 -46.06 -13.32
N LEU A 476 -8.62 -44.78 -13.60
CA LEU A 476 -9.86 -44.12 -13.24
C LEU A 476 -10.72 -43.95 -14.49
N THR A 477 -11.96 -44.44 -14.45
CA THR A 477 -12.95 -44.27 -15.53
C THR A 477 -13.57 -42.86 -15.53
N GLU A 478 -13.52 -42.16 -14.40
CA GLU A 478 -13.95 -40.76 -14.20
C GLU A 478 -12.95 -40.03 -13.30
N ALA A 479 -12.90 -38.70 -13.33
CA ALA A 479 -12.03 -37.90 -12.46
C ALA A 479 -12.42 -38.09 -10.98
N ASN A 480 -11.77 -39.03 -10.30
CA ASN A 480 -11.97 -39.30 -8.89
C ASN A 480 -10.77 -38.80 -8.07
N ASP A 481 -10.89 -37.56 -7.61
CA ASP A 481 -9.85 -36.88 -6.84
C ASP A 481 -9.61 -37.56 -5.48
N PHE A 482 -10.58 -38.28 -4.92
CA PHE A 482 -10.45 -38.98 -3.64
C PHE A 482 -9.46 -40.14 -3.70
N VAL A 483 -9.61 -41.00 -4.72
CA VAL A 483 -8.74 -42.15 -4.93
C VAL A 483 -7.33 -41.67 -5.28
N SER A 484 -7.24 -40.60 -6.08
CA SER A 484 -5.98 -39.97 -6.45
C SER A 484 -5.25 -39.40 -5.23
N MET A 485 -5.96 -38.75 -4.30
CA MET A 485 -5.37 -38.23 -3.06
C MET A 485 -4.86 -39.37 -2.18
N SER A 486 -5.68 -40.40 -1.99
CA SER A 486 -5.34 -41.55 -1.15
C SER A 486 -4.09 -42.28 -1.68
N GLU A 487 -3.97 -42.49 -3.00
CA GLU A 487 -2.78 -43.08 -3.63
C GLU A 487 -1.52 -42.24 -3.34
N VAL A 488 -1.62 -40.93 -3.42
CA VAL A 488 -0.49 -40.01 -3.28
C VAL A 488 0.00 -39.97 -1.84
N LEU A 489 -0.92 -39.87 -0.88
CA LEU A 489 -0.60 -39.88 0.55
C LEU A 489 0.02 -41.23 0.95
N ALA A 490 -0.55 -42.35 0.51
CA ALA A 490 0.03 -43.69 0.71
C ALA A 490 1.46 -43.79 0.19
N ARG A 491 1.72 -43.22 -1.00
CA ARG A 491 3.04 -43.24 -1.62
C ARG A 491 4.03 -42.26 -1.00
N ARG A 492 3.58 -41.10 -0.51
CA ARG A 492 4.43 -40.10 0.13
C ARG A 492 4.84 -40.52 1.53
N TYR A 493 3.90 -41.08 2.28
CA TYR A 493 4.08 -41.43 3.69
C TYR A 493 4.38 -42.91 3.92
N ALA A 494 4.68 -43.67 2.85
CA ALA A 494 5.24 -45.01 2.97
C ALA A 494 6.54 -44.98 3.80
N PRO A 495 6.78 -45.99 4.68
CA PRO A 495 7.95 -46.02 5.57
C PRO A 495 9.29 -45.82 4.85
N GLU A 496 9.45 -46.40 3.67
CA GLU A 496 10.65 -46.28 2.83
C GLU A 496 10.93 -44.84 2.39
N ARG A 497 9.88 -44.06 2.09
CA ARG A 497 10.01 -42.66 1.65
C ARG A 497 10.09 -41.68 2.81
N MET A 498 9.51 -42.03 3.96
CA MET A 498 9.69 -41.28 5.20
C MET A 498 11.12 -41.39 5.75
N ALA A 499 11.83 -42.47 5.43
CA ALA A 499 13.23 -42.66 5.77
C ALA A 499 14.21 -42.06 4.74
N ASP A 500 13.72 -41.60 3.59
CA ASP A 500 14.55 -40.97 2.55
C ASP A 500 14.72 -39.47 2.86
N GLU A 501 15.95 -39.05 3.16
CA GLU A 501 16.31 -37.65 3.41
C GLU A 501 15.85 -36.69 2.28
N ARG A 502 15.67 -37.21 1.06
CA ARG A 502 15.18 -36.44 -0.08
C ARG A 502 13.71 -36.04 0.04
N PHE A 503 12.88 -36.75 0.80
CA PHE A 503 11.48 -36.36 0.99
C PHE A 503 11.27 -35.52 2.26
N GLY A 504 12.33 -35.34 3.05
CA GLY A 504 12.32 -34.54 4.27
C GLY A 504 11.57 -35.20 5.43
N SER A 505 11.54 -34.49 6.55
CA SER A 505 10.83 -34.93 7.76
C SER A 505 9.31 -34.96 7.56
N ARG A 506 8.61 -35.57 8.52
CA ARG A 506 7.16 -35.49 8.66
C ARG A 506 6.71 -34.01 8.69
N PRO A 507 5.62 -33.64 7.99
CA PRO A 507 5.07 -32.29 8.10
C PRO A 507 4.38 -32.08 9.45
N ASP A 508 4.41 -30.84 9.90
CA ASP A 508 3.67 -30.38 11.09
C ASP A 508 2.21 -30.06 10.73
N LEU A 509 1.95 -29.70 9.46
CA LEU A 509 0.62 -29.48 8.91
C LEU A 509 0.51 -29.98 7.47
N LEU A 510 -0.53 -30.75 7.20
CA LEU A 510 -0.94 -31.18 5.86
C LEU A 510 -2.11 -30.32 5.37
N VAL A 511 -1.93 -29.67 4.21
CA VAL A 511 -2.98 -28.87 3.55
C VAL A 511 -3.45 -29.59 2.29
N VAL A 512 -4.75 -29.77 2.16
CA VAL A 512 -5.37 -30.39 0.99
C VAL A 512 -6.18 -29.35 0.23
N ASP A 513 -5.90 -29.15 -1.06
CA ASP A 513 -6.73 -28.28 -1.91
C ASP A 513 -8.05 -28.98 -2.22
N GLY A 514 -9.09 -28.64 -1.46
CA GLY A 514 -10.38 -29.32 -1.48
C GLY A 514 -11.19 -29.07 -0.21
N GLY A 515 -12.50 -29.33 -0.31
CA GLY A 515 -13.43 -29.19 0.82
C GLY A 515 -13.41 -30.42 1.74
N LYS A 516 -14.45 -30.52 2.59
CA LYS A 516 -14.65 -31.65 3.52
C LYS A 516 -14.47 -33.04 2.91
N PRO A 517 -14.94 -33.34 1.68
CA PRO A 517 -14.77 -34.67 1.10
C PRO A 517 -13.29 -35.06 0.91
N GLN A 518 -12.45 -34.13 0.44
CA GLN A 518 -11.02 -34.36 0.25
C GLN A 518 -10.28 -34.47 1.59
N LEU A 519 -10.67 -33.66 2.57
CA LEU A 519 -10.14 -33.71 3.93
C LEU A 519 -10.41 -35.09 4.57
N THR A 520 -11.65 -35.58 4.48
CA THR A 520 -12.05 -36.88 5.06
C THR A 520 -11.25 -38.03 4.45
N ALA A 521 -11.10 -38.04 3.12
CA ALA A 521 -10.30 -39.06 2.42
C ALA A 521 -8.82 -39.04 2.86
N ALA A 522 -8.25 -37.84 3.04
CA ALA A 522 -6.88 -37.71 3.54
C ALA A 522 -6.73 -38.25 4.96
N MET A 523 -7.68 -37.99 5.86
CA MET A 523 -7.69 -38.50 7.22
C MET A 523 -7.79 -40.02 7.30
N GLU A 524 -8.72 -40.63 6.56
CA GLU A 524 -8.87 -42.09 6.50
C GLU A 524 -7.56 -42.75 6.06
N GLN A 525 -6.91 -42.18 5.05
CA GLN A 525 -5.65 -42.70 4.55
C GLN A 525 -4.50 -42.53 5.55
N LEU A 526 -4.39 -41.39 6.23
CA LEU A 526 -3.38 -41.17 7.28
C LEU A 526 -3.58 -42.14 8.46
N SER A 527 -4.83 -42.35 8.89
CA SER A 527 -5.16 -43.31 9.94
C SER A 527 -4.81 -44.74 9.54
N SER A 528 -5.02 -45.13 8.28
CA SER A 528 -4.65 -46.45 7.77
C SER A 528 -3.14 -46.71 7.79
N LEU A 529 -2.34 -45.64 7.72
CA LEU A 529 -0.87 -45.70 7.80
C LEU A 529 -0.35 -45.60 9.24
N GLY A 530 -1.24 -45.41 10.23
CA GLY A 530 -0.86 -45.21 11.62
C GLY A 530 -0.17 -43.88 11.88
N LEU A 531 -0.47 -42.85 11.08
CA LEU A 531 0.14 -41.52 11.17
C LEU A 531 -0.87 -40.50 11.71
N ASP A 532 -0.40 -39.66 12.64
CA ASP A 532 -1.22 -38.67 13.36
C ASP A 532 -0.86 -37.23 12.96
N ILE A 533 -0.98 -36.91 11.68
CA ILE A 533 -0.56 -35.60 11.15
C ILE A 533 -1.76 -34.64 11.15
N PRO A 534 -1.65 -33.43 11.74
CA PRO A 534 -2.68 -32.40 11.61
C PRO A 534 -2.97 -32.10 10.13
N VAL A 535 -4.25 -32.13 9.75
CA VAL A 535 -4.68 -31.94 8.37
C VAL A 535 -5.82 -30.92 8.28
N CYS A 536 -5.75 -30.03 7.30
CA CYS A 536 -6.83 -29.12 6.98
C CYS A 536 -7.13 -29.09 5.46
N GLY A 537 -8.39 -28.84 5.13
CA GLY A 537 -8.85 -28.64 3.75
C GLY A 537 -8.95 -27.16 3.44
N LEU A 538 -8.55 -26.75 2.25
CA LEU A 538 -8.67 -25.37 1.79
C LEU A 538 -9.57 -25.30 0.56
N ALA A 539 -10.68 -24.58 0.66
CA ALA A 539 -11.61 -24.41 -0.47
C ALA A 539 -11.28 -23.18 -1.34
N LYS A 540 -11.73 -23.22 -2.60
CA LYS A 540 -11.44 -22.20 -3.62
C LYS A 540 -12.19 -20.88 -3.46
N SER A 541 -13.40 -20.88 -2.89
CA SER A 541 -14.32 -19.74 -2.98
C SER A 541 -14.06 -18.65 -1.94
N ASP A 542 -13.78 -19.03 -0.68
CA ASP A 542 -13.90 -18.11 0.47
C ASP A 542 -12.73 -18.21 1.46
N GLU A 543 -11.64 -18.91 1.11
CA GLU A 543 -10.45 -19.08 1.96
C GLU A 543 -10.75 -19.71 3.34
N GLU A 544 -11.89 -20.39 3.39
CA GLU A 544 -12.36 -21.22 4.48
C GLU A 544 -11.41 -22.40 4.68
N VAL A 545 -10.95 -22.56 5.92
CA VAL A 545 -10.09 -23.67 6.33
C VAL A 545 -10.95 -24.72 7.02
N PHE A 546 -11.19 -25.83 6.34
CA PHE A 546 -11.92 -26.96 6.90
C PHE A 546 -11.02 -27.75 7.86
N VAL A 547 -11.52 -27.96 9.08
CA VAL A 547 -10.83 -28.70 10.14
C VAL A 547 -11.62 -29.96 10.50
N PRO A 548 -10.95 -31.00 11.03
CA PRO A 548 -11.59 -32.30 11.28
C PRO A 548 -12.51 -32.35 12.51
N TRP A 549 -12.38 -31.40 13.45
CA TRP A 549 -13.14 -31.39 14.70
C TRP A 549 -14.38 -30.49 14.68
N ASP A 550 -14.60 -29.73 13.61
CA ASP A 550 -15.75 -28.81 13.47
C ASP A 550 -16.40 -28.95 12.10
N GLU A 551 -17.72 -28.87 12.06
CA GLU A 551 -18.47 -28.82 10.80
C GLU A 551 -18.42 -27.42 10.17
N THR A 552 -18.11 -26.39 10.96
CA THR A 552 -17.97 -25.01 10.50
C THR A 552 -16.51 -24.77 10.10
N PRO A 553 -16.23 -24.19 8.92
CA PRO A 553 -14.86 -23.86 8.55
C PRO A 553 -14.27 -22.80 9.49
N VAL A 554 -12.98 -22.93 9.77
CA VAL A 554 -12.21 -21.89 10.46
C VAL A 554 -11.99 -20.74 9.48
N VAL A 555 -12.51 -19.58 9.85
CA VAL A 555 -12.32 -18.34 9.09
C VAL A 555 -11.12 -17.62 9.66
N LEU A 556 -10.01 -17.61 8.91
CA LEU A 556 -8.85 -16.80 9.27
C LEU A 556 -9.19 -15.32 9.08
N PRO A 557 -8.83 -14.42 10.01
CA PRO A 557 -9.16 -13.00 9.85
C PRO A 557 -8.57 -12.44 8.56
N SER A 558 -9.37 -11.73 7.75
CA SER A 558 -8.86 -11.06 6.54
C SER A 558 -7.78 -10.04 6.93
N GLY A 559 -6.68 -10.05 6.19
CA GLY A 559 -5.48 -9.27 6.53
C GLY A 559 -4.60 -9.88 7.62
N SER A 560 -4.95 -11.03 8.17
CA SER A 560 -4.05 -11.76 9.08
C SER A 560 -2.84 -12.32 8.34
N ALA A 561 -1.72 -12.40 9.05
CA ALA A 561 -0.51 -13.00 8.53
C ALA A 561 -0.73 -14.49 8.19
N SER A 562 -1.53 -15.20 9.00
CA SER A 562 -1.94 -16.59 8.75
C SER A 562 -2.70 -16.77 7.46
N LEU A 563 -3.66 -15.88 7.15
CA LEU A 563 -4.44 -15.98 5.92
C LEU A 563 -3.54 -15.81 4.70
N TYR A 564 -2.65 -14.82 4.69
CA TYR A 564 -1.71 -14.63 3.57
C TYR A 564 -0.78 -15.84 3.38
N LEU A 565 -0.29 -16.43 4.48
CA LEU A 565 0.55 -17.63 4.39
C LEU A 565 -0.22 -18.80 3.76
N ILE A 566 -1.47 -19.04 4.17
CA ILE A 566 -2.32 -20.10 3.60
C ILE A 566 -2.66 -19.84 2.13
N LYS A 567 -2.97 -18.60 1.75
CA LYS A 567 -3.13 -18.22 0.33
C LYS A 567 -1.85 -18.53 -0.46
N GLN A 568 -0.70 -18.14 0.07
CA GLN A 568 0.58 -18.37 -0.59
C GLN A 568 0.86 -19.87 -0.78
N VAL A 569 0.55 -20.70 0.21
CA VAL A 569 0.67 -22.16 0.14
C VAL A 569 -0.21 -22.72 -0.99
N ARG A 570 -1.48 -22.28 -1.06
CA ARG A 570 -2.43 -22.69 -2.12
C ARG A 570 -1.98 -22.25 -3.51
N ASP A 571 -1.71 -20.96 -3.67
CA ASP A 571 -1.40 -20.36 -4.96
C ASP A 571 -0.10 -20.93 -5.52
N GLU A 572 0.87 -21.23 -4.65
CA GLU A 572 2.11 -21.92 -5.03
C GLU A 572 1.85 -23.37 -5.47
N SER A 573 0.92 -24.08 -4.82
CA SER A 573 0.46 -25.41 -5.23
C SER A 573 -0.19 -25.38 -6.61
N HIS A 574 -1.15 -24.48 -6.83
CA HIS A 574 -1.80 -24.26 -8.13
C HIS A 574 -0.81 -23.87 -9.22
N ARG A 575 0.10 -22.93 -8.92
CA ARG A 575 1.13 -22.48 -9.86
C ARG A 575 2.03 -23.66 -10.27
N PHE A 576 2.42 -24.51 -9.33
CA PHE A 576 3.26 -25.67 -9.59
C PHE A 576 2.55 -26.74 -10.44
N ALA A 577 1.26 -26.96 -10.19
CA ALA A 577 0.41 -27.85 -10.99
C ALA A 577 0.20 -27.34 -12.43
N ILE A 578 -0.20 -26.06 -12.59
CA ILE A 578 -0.43 -25.43 -13.90
C ILE A 578 0.84 -25.47 -14.76
N THR A 579 2.00 -25.15 -14.17
CA THR A 579 3.28 -25.18 -14.88
C THR A 579 3.56 -26.57 -15.45
N PHE A 580 3.23 -27.63 -14.71
CA PHE A 580 3.41 -29.00 -15.18
C PHE A 580 2.43 -29.39 -16.27
N HIS A 581 1.17 -28.99 -16.16
CA HIS A 581 0.19 -29.23 -17.22
C HIS A 581 0.55 -28.52 -18.51
N ARG A 582 1.15 -27.32 -18.43
CA ARG A 582 1.70 -26.64 -19.60
C ARG A 582 2.83 -27.46 -20.24
N GLU A 583 3.78 -27.95 -19.45
CA GLU A 583 4.87 -28.81 -19.96
C GLU A 583 4.36 -30.13 -20.56
N LEU A 584 3.35 -30.76 -19.95
CA LEU A 584 2.72 -32.00 -20.42
C LEU A 584 1.88 -31.76 -21.68
N ARG A 585 1.11 -30.68 -21.72
CA ARG A 585 0.30 -30.28 -22.89
C ARG A 585 1.20 -29.94 -24.06
N ASP A 586 2.28 -29.22 -23.84
CA ASP A 586 3.28 -28.95 -24.89
C ASP A 586 3.86 -30.28 -25.42
N LYS A 587 4.19 -31.24 -24.56
CA LYS A 587 4.68 -32.56 -24.99
C LYS A 587 3.61 -33.43 -25.67
N ALA A 588 2.37 -33.47 -25.16
CA ALA A 588 1.27 -34.29 -25.65
C ALA A 588 0.63 -33.73 -26.94
N MET A 589 0.48 -32.40 -27.06
CA MET A 589 0.06 -31.75 -28.31
C MET A 589 1.09 -31.96 -29.42
N THR A 590 2.37 -32.06 -29.06
CA THR A 590 3.41 -32.41 -30.02
C THR A 590 3.33 -33.86 -30.50
N VAL A 591 2.71 -34.74 -29.70
CA VAL A 591 2.45 -36.13 -30.09
C VAL A 591 1.25 -36.17 -31.04
N SER A 592 0.13 -35.50 -30.74
CA SER A 592 -1.12 -35.60 -31.50
C SER A 592 -1.04 -35.04 -32.93
N VAL A 593 -0.55 -33.81 -33.13
CA VAL A 593 -0.63 -33.14 -34.45
C VAL A 593 0.22 -33.83 -35.51
N LEU A 594 1.36 -34.42 -35.13
CA LEU A 594 2.25 -35.12 -36.04
C LEU A 594 1.82 -36.58 -36.32
N ASP A 595 0.90 -37.13 -35.52
CA ASP A 595 0.37 -38.49 -35.74
C ASP A 595 -0.72 -38.50 -36.83
N ASP A 596 -1.42 -37.38 -37.02
CA ASP A 596 -2.48 -37.24 -38.02
C ASP A 596 -1.96 -36.87 -39.42
N VAL A 597 -0.65 -36.60 -39.58
CA VAL A 597 -0.05 -36.22 -40.88
C VAL A 597 0.27 -37.46 -41.73
N PRO A 598 -0.34 -37.60 -42.93
CA PRO A 598 -0.03 -38.70 -43.84
C PRO A 598 1.46 -38.75 -44.20
N GLY A 599 2.11 -39.90 -44.00
CA GLY A 599 3.53 -40.11 -44.32
C GLY A 599 4.52 -39.79 -43.19
N VAL A 600 4.05 -39.32 -42.03
CA VAL A 600 4.88 -39.10 -40.82
C VAL A 600 4.80 -40.30 -39.89
N GLY A 601 5.63 -41.32 -40.15
CA GLY A 601 5.77 -42.45 -39.24
C GLY A 601 6.60 -42.14 -37.97
N PRO A 602 6.61 -43.04 -36.96
CA PRO A 602 7.26 -42.82 -35.66
C PRO A 602 8.77 -42.54 -35.73
N LYS A 603 9.45 -42.97 -36.81
CA LYS A 603 10.88 -42.70 -37.06
C LYS A 603 11.12 -41.26 -37.55
N ARG A 604 10.27 -40.76 -38.46
CA ARG A 604 10.33 -39.39 -38.99
C ARG A 604 9.90 -38.37 -37.94
N LYS A 605 8.84 -38.69 -37.18
CA LYS A 605 8.38 -37.90 -36.02
C LYS A 605 9.50 -37.62 -35.02
N ARG A 606 10.24 -38.66 -34.62
CA ARG A 606 11.39 -38.52 -33.71
C ARG A 606 12.51 -37.65 -34.31
N ALA A 607 12.75 -37.75 -35.61
CA ALA A 607 13.79 -36.95 -36.28
C ALA A 607 13.43 -35.46 -36.33
N ILE A 608 12.17 -35.13 -36.70
CA ILE A 608 11.64 -33.76 -36.71
C ILE A 608 11.70 -33.18 -35.30
N MET A 609 11.23 -33.94 -34.30
CA MET A 609 11.22 -33.49 -32.92
C MET A 609 12.61 -33.28 -32.31
N ARG A 610 13.59 -34.12 -32.69
CA ARG A 610 14.97 -33.94 -32.24
C ARG A 610 15.62 -32.69 -32.85
N ARG A 611 15.24 -32.30 -34.07
CA ARG A 611 15.77 -31.11 -34.77
C ARG A 611 15.19 -29.81 -34.22
N PHE A 612 13.88 -29.75 -33.99
CA PHE A 612 13.19 -28.50 -33.64
C PHE A 612 12.91 -28.37 -32.14
N GLY A 613 12.91 -29.47 -31.37
CA GLY A 613 12.81 -29.51 -29.92
C GLY A 613 11.44 -29.15 -29.32
N SER A 614 10.65 -28.29 -29.97
CA SER A 614 9.30 -27.89 -29.54
C SER A 614 8.42 -27.55 -30.73
N LEU A 615 7.10 -27.73 -30.57
CA LEU A 615 6.11 -27.39 -31.60
C LEU A 615 6.13 -25.90 -31.97
N LYS A 616 6.39 -25.01 -31.00
CA LYS A 616 6.51 -23.56 -31.26
C LYS A 616 7.62 -23.23 -32.26
N ARG A 617 8.78 -23.91 -32.16
CA ARG A 617 9.88 -23.75 -33.12
C ARG A 617 9.57 -24.41 -34.47
N LEU A 618 8.85 -25.52 -34.46
CA LEU A 618 8.40 -26.18 -35.69
C LEU A 618 7.36 -25.33 -36.46
N ARG A 619 6.46 -24.63 -35.77
CA ARG A 619 5.48 -23.70 -36.38
C ARG A 619 6.12 -22.48 -37.04
N ALA A 620 7.27 -22.05 -36.54
CA ALA A 620 8.02 -20.93 -37.08
C ALA A 620 8.97 -21.34 -38.22
N ALA A 621 9.14 -22.65 -38.48
CA ALA A 621 10.03 -23.16 -39.51
C ALA A 621 9.39 -23.11 -40.90
N SER A 622 10.20 -22.91 -41.93
CA SER A 622 9.75 -23.01 -43.33
C SER A 622 9.63 -24.47 -43.78
N VAL A 623 8.93 -24.71 -44.89
CA VAL A 623 8.86 -26.05 -45.51
C VAL A 623 10.26 -26.57 -45.84
N GLU A 624 11.16 -25.68 -46.29
CA GLU A 624 12.55 -25.98 -46.64
C GLU A 624 13.35 -26.43 -45.40
N ASP A 625 13.15 -25.77 -44.26
CA ASP A 625 13.79 -26.15 -42.99
C ASP A 625 13.32 -27.53 -42.50
N ILE A 626 12.05 -27.86 -42.71
CA ILE A 626 11.46 -29.16 -42.35
C ILE A 626 11.98 -30.27 -43.30
N ALA A 627 12.14 -29.96 -44.59
CA ALA A 627 12.67 -30.89 -45.60
C ALA A 627 14.17 -31.21 -45.38
N GLN A 628 14.93 -30.34 -44.70
CA GLN A 628 16.31 -30.61 -44.32
C GLN A 628 16.46 -31.69 -43.23
N VAL A 629 15.37 -32.14 -42.61
CA VAL A 629 15.41 -33.21 -41.62
C VAL A 629 15.72 -34.55 -42.30
N PRO A 630 16.78 -35.28 -41.88
CA PRO A 630 17.16 -36.54 -42.49
C PRO A 630 16.00 -37.55 -42.52
N GLY A 631 15.61 -37.98 -43.74
CA GLY A 631 14.55 -38.96 -43.96
C GLY A 631 13.13 -38.38 -44.12
N VAL A 632 12.99 -37.05 -44.24
CA VAL A 632 11.72 -36.36 -44.54
C VAL A 632 11.75 -35.87 -46.00
N PRO A 633 10.98 -36.48 -46.92
CA PRO A 633 10.81 -35.97 -48.29
C PRO A 633 10.11 -34.61 -48.30
N ALA A 634 10.33 -33.81 -49.36
CA ALA A 634 9.71 -32.50 -49.53
C ALA A 634 8.17 -32.55 -49.44
N GLU A 635 7.54 -33.59 -49.98
CA GLU A 635 6.09 -33.80 -49.89
C GLU A 635 5.60 -33.99 -48.44
N VAL A 636 6.38 -34.69 -47.61
CA VAL A 636 6.05 -34.90 -46.20
C VAL A 636 6.31 -33.63 -45.39
N ALA A 637 7.33 -32.85 -45.75
CA ALA A 637 7.59 -31.54 -45.14
C ALA A 637 6.45 -30.55 -45.40
N GLN A 638 5.92 -30.54 -46.63
CA GLN A 638 4.75 -29.75 -47.00
C GLN A 638 3.51 -30.19 -46.23
N ALA A 639 3.23 -31.50 -46.15
CA ALA A 639 2.11 -32.04 -45.39
C ALA A 639 2.17 -31.70 -43.89
N VAL A 640 3.36 -31.70 -43.29
CA VAL A 640 3.57 -31.27 -41.90
C VAL A 640 3.31 -29.77 -41.74
N TYR A 641 3.80 -28.95 -42.67
CA TYR A 641 3.59 -27.50 -42.64
C TYR A 641 2.12 -27.13 -42.77
N ASP A 642 1.41 -27.75 -43.71
CA ASP A 642 -0.01 -27.50 -43.98
C ASP A 642 -0.88 -27.94 -42.80
N ALA A 643 -0.60 -29.09 -42.20
CA ALA A 643 -1.32 -29.57 -41.01
C ALA A 643 -1.13 -28.64 -39.80
N LEU A 644 0.04 -28.04 -39.64
CA LEU A 644 0.31 -27.07 -38.57
C LEU A 644 -0.44 -25.75 -38.79
N ARG A 645 -0.63 -25.32 -40.05
CA ARG A 645 -1.38 -24.10 -40.39
C ARG A 645 -2.89 -24.27 -40.23
N ALA A 646 -3.43 -25.38 -40.71
CA ALA A 646 -4.85 -25.72 -40.52
C ALA A 646 -5.21 -25.80 -39.03
N TRP A 647 -4.32 -26.35 -38.20
CA TRP A 647 -4.52 -26.42 -36.76
C TRP A 647 -4.48 -25.04 -36.06
N ASP A 648 -3.58 -24.13 -36.50
CA ASP A 648 -3.51 -22.77 -35.94
C ASP A 648 -4.79 -21.96 -36.28
N GLU A 649 -5.38 -22.17 -37.46
CA GLU A 649 -6.65 -21.55 -37.87
C GLU A 649 -7.84 -22.05 -37.03
N GLU A 650 -7.92 -23.36 -36.74
CA GLU A 650 -8.93 -23.93 -35.83
C GLU A 650 -8.78 -23.42 -34.39
N ALA A 651 -7.55 -23.29 -33.89
CA ALA A 651 -7.28 -22.78 -32.54
C ALA A 651 -7.68 -21.30 -32.38
N GLN A 652 -7.53 -20.49 -33.44
CA GLN A 652 -7.97 -19.09 -33.44
C GLN A 652 -9.50 -18.95 -33.48
N THR A 653 -10.19 -19.78 -34.27
CA THR A 653 -11.66 -19.76 -34.35
C THR A 653 -12.33 -20.19 -33.04
N VAL A 654 -11.72 -21.11 -32.28
CA VAL A 654 -12.21 -21.50 -30.95
C VAL A 654 -11.99 -20.37 -29.92
N ALA A 655 -10.87 -19.65 -30.00
CA ALA A 655 -10.59 -18.52 -29.12
C ALA A 655 -11.49 -17.30 -29.40
N GLU A 656 -11.88 -17.06 -30.65
CA GLU A 656 -12.84 -16.01 -31.01
C GLU A 656 -14.28 -16.33 -30.62
N LYS A 657 -14.67 -17.61 -30.59
CA LYS A 657 -16.00 -18.05 -30.11
C LYS A 657 -16.12 -18.09 -28.57
N ALA A 658 -15.01 -18.05 -27.86
CA ALA A 658 -14.95 -18.09 -26.40
C ALA A 658 -14.77 -16.69 -25.75
N ARG A 659 -14.58 -15.65 -26.57
CA ARG A 659 -14.75 -14.24 -26.21
C ARG A 659 -16.17 -13.80 -26.49
#